data_AF-A0A8T1BZV3-F1
#
_entry.id   AF-A0A8T1BZV3-F1
#
_cell.length_a   1.000
_cell.length_b   1.000
_cell.length_c   1.000
_cell.angle_alpha   90.00
_cell.angle_beta   90.00
_cell.angle_gamma   90.00
#
_symmetry.space_group_name_H-M   'P 1'
#
loop_
_entity.id
_entity.type
_entity.pdbx_description
1 polymer ?
#
loop_
_entity_poly.entity_id
_entity_poly.type
_entity_poly.pdbx_seq_one_letter_code
_entity_poly.pdbx_strand_id
1 'polypeptide(L)'
;MTARTSSSVKGIPTGQTPLGSVKSKAASPSNNDEDAKKQNMDNPTPSVHPIDTLSRKLRQQAMELTHVYEELEKQNVKIDAYKQQIEDQKLQLEKLREKRRKSLDGSSKTSRSSRTTALEQQKRSTQMMIGTPSTGASLGQKREELDCILKEAEREKKKYQLAAKRIEKALVELQVFQNDRMEKLLPSEGELNQVEESCDFQAVLNEQRAYIRVLEEAVHLKATDFEITGHEELLVVLAELRHTIYEQEKDVQEKANVLASIQQQLEQEQQQHLETKNILASTQKQEEEIANRFHEQESAFHVRIHQVEQQLLEKDRHLNQLHSVSTDAQHTEEALQNRLTVATKTQNLTQAKLQDATRSIKSLQEQLHGITSKYKEAQQQVGSLREESSKKQSHLDEMNALQEELLGSVDKYVGKVKKSRDKVDRLEAELESCKEKEALTQKQLQEAARSSDERVSILKAEVDAAEQRTQQIQAQRTALEQEKNRLEDALAEVQQQLEGQEQERNEQQQEIAEKEQRYHQMEEAVAELEAALSTVLMMMLGKTPDPSEKQSMTEDEEDDTDKHAFLLDQSVLRELETCCQALNTLTTENGPKQSTTLCSSFTKILARVATIGERVVNEVNRALASWARERTNLVETCATLDATAKMCQNEMEKRHDEIQDYREQLAERASEVEAYAMELDTLDEQLRSAQAECEAFYALEEHATRQEEALQAKQALIRDLSAENDRLSAVENAYSVQVATNARYSQRLEDQHEAIKEQKQCAKELEQALENAANFAEEQNECNQQLQSQLAEMEISQRKQADLAKTLEVQNAAFSSRFLRLIKQYTTFLRPVAATDRSLQDHLNLFDAEFQNGDIPRLLQLFPALLEEYISTCTSNPIDSRGGNKSSITSNSTKKKPHRVSPDKPQIEMATTKWQPPTPEPPSSKTPSLPIVLNAAVTRNHRYSIPAEKEEAQLAEQLELIRGAFQSYKGDVETER
;
A
#
# COMPACT_ATOMS: atom_id res chain seq x y z
N MET A 1 12.21 -35.56 -3.32
CA MET A 1 13.26 -35.65 -4.37
C MET A 1 14.51 -34.90 -3.89
N THR A 2 15.68 -35.09 -4.51
CA THR A 2 16.99 -34.78 -3.90
C THR A 2 17.98 -34.05 -4.82
N ALA A 3 18.43 -32.85 -4.41
CA ALA A 3 19.71 -32.16 -4.72
C ALA A 3 19.72 -30.88 -3.84
N ARG A 4 20.74 -30.44 -3.06
CA ARG A 4 22.20 -30.20 -3.27
C ARG A 4 22.44 -29.25 -4.44
N THR A 5 23.09 -28.09 -4.30
CA THR A 5 24.40 -27.78 -3.65
C THR A 5 24.40 -26.41 -2.93
N SER A 6 24.84 -26.28 -1.66
CA SER A 6 26.17 -25.80 -1.18
C SER A 6 26.71 -24.51 -1.85
N SER A 7 27.24 -23.48 -1.18
CA SER A 7 27.64 -23.25 0.25
C SER A 7 27.61 -21.71 0.53
N SER A 8 28.04 -21.09 1.65
CA SER A 8 28.83 -21.49 2.84
C SER A 8 28.46 -20.63 4.08
N VAL A 9 29.29 -20.61 5.15
CA VAL A 9 28.94 -20.06 6.49
C VAL A 9 30.04 -19.17 7.11
N LYS A 10 29.64 -18.24 8.01
CA LYS A 10 30.50 -17.38 8.86
C LYS A 10 31.48 -18.18 9.75
N GLY A 11 32.63 -17.59 10.09
CA GLY A 11 33.48 -18.09 11.17
C GLY A 11 34.61 -17.13 11.59
N ILE A 12 34.61 -16.70 12.85
CA ILE A 12 35.73 -16.05 13.55
C ILE A 12 36.28 -17.07 14.54
N PRO A 13 37.61 -17.31 14.61
CA PRO A 13 38.26 -17.11 15.91
C PRO A 13 39.72 -16.59 15.86
N THR A 14 40.11 -16.07 17.03
CA THR A 14 41.42 -15.64 17.52
C THR A 14 42.57 -16.65 17.44
N GLY A 15 43.84 -16.18 17.47
CA GLY A 15 44.86 -16.84 18.33
C GLY A 15 46.31 -16.97 17.85
N GLN A 16 47.18 -16.07 18.31
CA GLN A 16 48.55 -16.31 18.83
C GLN A 16 49.62 -17.19 18.11
N THR A 17 50.63 -16.49 17.55
CA THR A 17 52.11 -16.65 17.82
C THR A 17 52.86 -17.97 17.41
N PRO A 18 54.23 -18.05 17.42
CA PRO A 18 54.94 -18.51 16.20
C PRO A 18 56.09 -19.54 16.34
N LEU A 19 56.58 -20.04 15.20
CA LEU A 19 57.94 -20.58 14.97
C LEU A 19 58.35 -20.30 13.49
N GLY A 20 59.60 -20.05 13.12
CA GLY A 20 60.81 -19.76 13.91
C GLY A 20 62.13 -19.98 13.12
N SER A 21 63.17 -19.16 13.39
CA SER A 21 64.58 -19.35 12.94
C SER A 21 64.87 -19.09 11.42
N VAL A 22 66.09 -18.82 10.92
CA VAL A 22 67.43 -18.67 11.54
C VAL A 22 68.45 -17.90 10.62
N LYS A 23 69.44 -17.17 11.20
CA LYS A 23 70.73 -16.68 10.59
C LYS A 23 70.63 -15.65 9.41
N SER A 24 71.62 -14.84 9.01
CA SER A 24 73.01 -14.47 9.45
C SER A 24 73.52 -13.29 8.57
N LYS A 25 74.57 -12.48 8.85
CA LYS A 25 75.41 -12.17 10.04
C LYS A 25 76.42 -11.04 9.65
N ALA A 26 76.54 -9.97 10.46
CA ALA A 26 77.59 -8.91 10.42
C ALA A 26 77.60 -8.01 9.14
N ALA A 27 78.25 -6.83 9.11
CA ALA A 27 79.20 -6.21 10.05
C ALA A 27 79.07 -4.67 10.14
N SER A 28 79.85 -4.06 11.04
CA SER A 28 80.06 -2.60 11.23
C SER A 28 81.54 -2.39 11.66
N PRO A 29 82.07 -1.17 11.90
CA PRO A 29 81.62 0.19 11.54
C PRO A 29 82.73 1.02 10.82
N SER A 30 82.49 2.30 10.46
CA SER A 30 83.55 3.32 10.37
C SER A 30 83.03 4.78 10.38
N ASN A 31 83.49 5.51 11.39
CA ASN A 31 83.52 6.94 11.70
C ASN A 31 83.66 8.03 10.58
N ASN A 32 83.40 9.28 11.03
CA ASN A 32 83.85 10.61 10.58
C ASN A 32 83.04 11.35 9.48
N ASP A 33 82.18 12.26 9.95
CA ASP A 33 82.23 13.74 9.80
C ASP A 33 82.78 14.46 8.55
N GLU A 34 82.22 15.67 8.39
CA GLU A 34 82.67 16.89 7.69
C GLU A 34 81.99 17.34 6.38
N ASP A 35 82.00 18.67 6.25
CA ASP A 35 81.20 19.55 5.40
C ASP A 35 81.54 19.48 3.89
N ALA A 36 80.53 19.66 3.01
CA ALA A 36 80.67 20.48 1.79
C ALA A 36 79.33 20.74 1.06
N LYS A 37 79.27 21.90 0.41
CA LYS A 37 78.09 22.43 -0.32
C LYS A 37 78.10 22.13 -1.83
N LYS A 38 76.88 22.10 -2.40
CA LYS A 38 76.44 22.60 -3.73
C LYS A 38 76.46 21.70 -5.00
N GLN A 39 75.25 21.67 -5.60
CA GLN A 39 74.88 21.98 -7.01
C GLN A 39 74.56 20.87 -8.05
N ASN A 40 73.35 21.04 -8.64
CA ASN A 40 72.99 20.90 -10.07
C ASN A 40 73.02 19.47 -10.71
N MET A 41 71.91 18.88 -11.21
CA MET A 41 70.93 19.39 -12.20
C MET A 41 69.60 18.59 -12.23
N ASP A 42 68.64 19.07 -13.04
CA ASP A 42 67.23 18.66 -13.12
C ASP A 42 66.92 17.28 -13.76
N ASN A 43 65.83 16.64 -13.28
CA ASN A 43 64.68 16.06 -14.02
C ASN A 43 64.04 14.85 -13.27
N PRO A 44 62.74 14.55 -13.47
CA PRO A 44 61.58 15.44 -13.42
C PRO A 44 60.59 15.00 -12.31
N THR A 45 59.67 15.87 -11.90
CA THR A 45 58.80 15.66 -10.73
C THR A 45 57.64 14.68 -10.99
N PRO A 46 57.52 13.54 -10.28
CA PRO A 46 56.22 12.97 -9.96
C PRO A 46 55.61 13.80 -8.82
N SER A 47 54.43 14.40 -9.04
CA SER A 47 53.81 15.31 -8.07
C SER A 47 53.24 14.59 -6.85
N VAL A 48 54.13 14.14 -5.94
CA VAL A 48 53.75 13.64 -4.62
C VAL A 48 53.12 14.79 -3.85
N HIS A 49 51.86 14.66 -3.46
CA HIS A 49 51.14 15.73 -2.78
C HIS A 49 51.86 16.09 -1.46
N PRO A 50 51.90 17.37 -1.02
CA PRO A 50 52.51 17.71 0.27
C PRO A 50 51.85 16.94 1.43
N ILE A 51 50.57 16.60 1.30
CA ILE A 51 49.82 15.74 2.23
C ILE A 51 50.32 14.28 2.22
N ASP A 52 50.72 13.73 1.08
CA ASP A 52 51.32 12.38 1.00
C ASP A 52 52.71 12.35 1.63
N THR A 53 53.49 13.42 1.41
CA THR A 53 54.82 13.58 2.03
C THR A 53 54.69 13.74 3.55
N LEU A 54 53.72 14.53 4.01
CA LEU A 54 53.49 14.79 5.43
C LEU A 54 52.86 13.58 6.13
N SER A 55 51.90 12.88 5.52
CA SER A 55 51.33 11.64 6.07
C SER A 55 52.30 10.45 6.02
N ARG A 56 53.31 10.48 5.14
CA ARG A 56 54.44 9.54 5.17
C ARG A 56 55.40 9.87 6.32
N LYS A 57 55.71 11.16 6.54
CA LYS A 57 56.49 11.62 7.71
C LYS A 57 55.80 11.33 9.05
N LEU A 58 54.48 11.53 9.15
CA LEU A 58 53.72 11.17 10.35
C LEU A 58 53.71 9.65 10.60
N ARG A 59 53.59 8.83 9.55
CA ARG A 59 53.72 7.36 9.67
C ARG A 59 55.13 6.93 10.07
N GLN A 60 56.15 7.57 9.51
CA GLN A 60 57.56 7.38 9.89
C GLN A 60 57.76 7.69 11.39
N GLN A 61 57.32 8.88 11.85
CA GLN A 61 57.39 9.29 13.26
C GLN A 61 56.57 8.40 14.19
N ALA A 62 55.41 7.90 13.75
CA ALA A 62 54.62 6.94 14.52
C ALA A 62 55.32 5.58 14.68
N MET A 63 56.00 5.09 13.64
CA MET A 63 56.82 3.88 13.72
C MET A 63 58.06 4.08 14.60
N GLU A 64 58.71 5.23 14.52
CA GLU A 64 59.85 5.61 15.37
C GLU A 64 59.44 5.73 16.85
N LEU A 65 58.29 6.36 17.14
CA LEU A 65 57.69 6.38 18.48
C LEU A 65 57.33 4.98 18.97
N THR A 66 56.74 4.13 18.11
CA THR A 66 56.41 2.74 18.47
C THR A 66 57.68 1.96 18.85
N HIS A 67 58.76 2.08 18.07
CA HIS A 67 60.06 1.48 18.38
C HIS A 67 60.67 2.03 19.69
N VAL A 68 60.53 3.33 19.97
CA VAL A 68 60.95 3.93 21.24
C VAL A 68 60.15 3.36 22.42
N TYR A 69 58.83 3.21 22.29
CA TYR A 69 58.00 2.59 23.33
C TYR A 69 58.34 1.11 23.54
N GLU A 70 58.52 0.33 22.47
CA GLU A 70 58.98 -1.07 22.58
C GLU A 70 60.35 -1.17 23.24
N GLU A 71 61.30 -0.28 22.97
CA GLU A 71 62.63 -0.34 23.60
C GLU A 71 62.60 0.15 25.06
N LEU A 72 61.70 1.09 25.39
CA LEU A 72 61.44 1.52 26.76
C LEU A 72 60.76 0.41 27.58
N GLU A 73 59.81 -0.34 26.99
CA GLU A 73 59.24 -1.55 27.59
C GLU A 73 60.31 -2.62 27.83
N LYS A 74 61.17 -2.90 26.83
CA LYS A 74 62.33 -3.80 26.98
C LYS A 74 63.31 -3.32 28.08
N GLN A 75 63.44 -2.02 28.32
CA GLN A 75 64.21 -1.49 29.46
C GLN A 75 63.48 -1.66 30.78
N ASN A 76 62.16 -1.44 30.82
CA ASN A 76 61.36 -1.61 32.04
C ASN A 76 61.36 -3.08 32.51
N VAL A 77 61.25 -4.04 31.59
CA VAL A 77 61.40 -5.48 31.89
C VAL A 77 62.80 -5.82 32.44
N LYS A 78 63.86 -5.17 31.96
CA LYS A 78 65.22 -5.31 32.53
C LYS A 78 65.31 -4.70 33.94
N ILE A 79 64.68 -3.55 34.16
CA ILE A 79 64.59 -2.89 35.47
C ILE A 79 63.85 -3.78 36.47
N ASP A 80 62.74 -4.40 36.09
CA ASP A 80 61.99 -5.32 36.95
C ASP A 80 62.76 -6.62 37.23
N ALA A 81 63.49 -7.16 36.25
CA ALA A 81 64.42 -8.26 36.48
C ALA A 81 65.53 -7.89 37.50
N TYR A 82 66.05 -6.65 37.45
CA TYR A 82 66.99 -6.15 38.46
C TYR A 82 66.34 -5.92 39.83
N LYS A 83 65.08 -5.45 39.91
CA LYS A 83 64.33 -5.38 41.17
C LYS A 83 64.20 -6.77 41.80
N GLN A 84 63.78 -7.77 41.03
CA GLN A 84 63.67 -9.16 41.45
C GLN A 84 65.01 -9.70 41.98
N GLN A 85 66.12 -9.43 41.26
CA GLN A 85 67.46 -9.82 41.67
C GLN A 85 67.91 -9.12 42.97
N ILE A 86 67.54 -7.84 43.18
CA ILE A 86 67.81 -7.11 44.41
C ILE A 86 67.00 -7.67 45.58
N GLU A 87 65.76 -8.11 45.36
CA GLU A 87 64.96 -8.78 46.40
C GLU A 87 65.50 -10.16 46.75
N ASP A 88 65.91 -10.98 45.78
CA ASP A 88 66.60 -12.24 46.03
C ASP A 88 67.91 -12.03 46.82
N GLN A 89 68.69 -10.99 46.47
CA GLN A 89 69.91 -10.63 47.22
C GLN A 89 69.59 -10.13 48.64
N LYS A 90 68.54 -9.32 48.84
CA LYS A 90 68.05 -8.95 50.19
C LYS A 90 67.67 -10.19 50.99
N LEU A 91 66.94 -11.13 50.39
CA LEU A 91 66.43 -12.33 51.05
C LEU A 91 67.57 -13.34 51.35
N GLN A 92 68.61 -13.39 50.53
CA GLN A 92 69.87 -14.08 50.84
C GLN A 92 70.64 -13.38 51.98
N LEU A 93 70.73 -12.05 51.98
CA LEU A 93 71.35 -11.27 53.06
C LEU A 93 70.57 -11.38 54.38
N GLU A 94 69.25 -11.47 54.33
CA GLU A 94 68.37 -11.75 55.48
C GLU A 94 68.66 -13.15 56.03
N LYS A 95 68.63 -14.19 55.19
CA LYS A 95 69.02 -15.56 55.58
C LYS A 95 70.43 -15.63 56.17
N LEU A 96 71.39 -14.85 55.64
CA LEU A 96 72.74 -14.73 56.20
C LEU A 96 72.76 -13.97 57.54
N ARG A 97 71.98 -12.89 57.70
CA ARG A 97 71.84 -12.14 58.96
C ARG A 97 71.17 -12.99 60.03
N GLU A 98 70.14 -13.74 59.69
CA GLU A 98 69.45 -14.64 60.62
C GLU A 98 70.34 -15.83 61.00
N LYS A 99 71.12 -16.38 60.06
CA LYS A 99 72.16 -17.37 60.35
C LYS A 99 73.27 -16.82 61.24
N ARG A 100 73.59 -15.52 61.16
CA ARG A 100 74.47 -14.82 62.13
C ARG A 100 73.81 -14.60 63.49
N ARG A 101 72.52 -14.23 63.57
CA ARG A 101 71.79 -14.15 64.87
C ARG A 101 71.81 -15.50 65.57
N LYS A 102 71.48 -16.57 64.84
CA LYS A 102 71.54 -17.98 65.27
C LYS A 102 72.98 -18.50 65.53
N SER A 103 74.02 -17.69 65.30
CA SER A 103 75.41 -17.96 65.73
C SER A 103 75.94 -16.96 66.76
N LEU A 104 75.14 -15.98 67.21
CA LEU A 104 75.52 -14.99 68.24
C LEU A 104 74.80 -15.18 69.58
N ASP A 105 73.75 -16.00 69.65
CA ASP A 105 73.07 -16.39 70.91
C ASP A 105 73.89 -17.41 71.73
N GLY A 106 75.19 -17.12 71.93
CA GLY A 106 76.11 -17.93 72.70
C GLY A 106 77.34 -17.16 73.18
N SER A 107 77.60 -17.22 74.50
CA SER A 107 78.85 -16.82 75.15
C SER A 107 79.23 -15.32 75.23
N SER A 108 78.43 -14.55 75.96
CA SER A 108 78.86 -13.60 77.04
C SER A 108 80.17 -12.76 76.97
N LYS A 109 79.97 -11.44 77.15
CA LYS A 109 80.79 -10.44 77.94
C LYS A 109 82.18 -9.95 77.44
N THR A 110 82.43 -8.66 77.72
CA THR A 110 83.75 -7.94 77.84
C THR A 110 84.61 -7.80 76.56
N SER A 111 85.53 -6.83 76.41
CA SER A 111 85.83 -5.55 77.09
C SER A 111 86.49 -4.55 76.09
N ARG A 112 86.65 -3.27 76.45
CA ARG A 112 87.08 -2.17 75.55
C ARG A 112 88.52 -1.70 75.80
N SER A 113 89.53 -2.49 75.40
CA SER A 113 90.93 -2.01 75.31
C SER A 113 91.79 -2.87 74.37
N SER A 114 92.36 -2.26 73.31
CA SER A 114 93.52 -2.68 72.50
C SER A 114 93.46 -2.06 71.09
N ARG A 115 94.03 -0.86 70.89
CA ARG A 115 94.25 -0.29 69.54
C ARG A 115 95.43 0.70 69.45
N THR A 116 95.92 1.23 70.57
CA THR A 116 97.04 2.18 70.63
C THR A 116 98.41 1.57 70.39
N THR A 117 98.65 0.32 70.82
CA THR A 117 99.96 -0.35 70.73
C THR A 117 100.38 -0.79 69.33
N ALA A 118 99.47 -0.87 68.36
CA ALA A 118 99.76 -1.33 67.00
C ALA A 118 100.47 -0.27 66.12
N LEU A 119 100.34 1.03 66.45
CA LEU A 119 100.87 2.13 65.63
C LEU A 119 102.32 2.50 65.96
N GLU A 120 102.79 2.22 67.18
CA GLU A 120 104.11 2.63 67.64
C GLU A 120 105.24 1.74 67.07
N GLN A 121 104.93 0.47 66.78
CA GLN A 121 105.87 -0.48 66.20
C GLN A 121 106.24 -0.15 64.75
N GLN A 122 105.41 0.61 64.03
CA GLN A 122 105.67 1.03 62.64
C GLN A 122 106.69 2.18 62.56
N LYS A 123 106.69 3.13 63.51
CA LYS A 123 107.59 4.30 63.49
C LYS A 123 109.07 3.97 63.70
N ARG A 124 109.38 2.88 64.42
CA ARG A 124 110.78 2.48 64.69
C ARG A 124 111.49 1.87 63.48
N SER A 125 110.77 1.52 62.41
CA SER A 125 111.37 0.94 61.20
C SER A 125 112.10 1.95 60.31
N THR A 126 111.80 3.25 60.43
CA THR A 126 112.22 4.27 59.44
C THR A 126 113.45 5.08 59.86
N GLN A 127 113.98 4.88 61.08
CA GLN A 127 115.05 5.71 61.66
C GLN A 127 116.47 5.16 61.42
N MET A 128 116.62 4.06 60.66
CA MET A 128 117.88 3.30 60.53
C MET A 128 118.67 3.57 59.23
N MET A 129 118.28 4.55 58.41
CA MET A 129 118.91 4.84 57.09
C MET A 129 119.47 6.27 57.00
N ILE A 130 120.69 6.41 57.53
CA ILE A 130 121.86 7.19 57.05
C ILE A 130 121.65 7.95 55.70
N GLY A 131 122.09 9.21 55.50
CA GLY A 131 122.76 10.19 56.38
C GLY A 131 123.74 11.14 55.64
N THR A 132 124.34 12.12 56.36
CA THR A 132 125.52 12.96 55.98
C THR A 132 125.34 14.06 54.90
N PRO A 133 126.26 15.06 54.76
CA PRO A 133 127.05 15.81 55.76
C PRO A 133 127.12 17.36 55.53
N SER A 134 127.88 18.06 56.41
CA SER A 134 128.47 19.41 56.24
C SER A 134 127.52 20.63 56.42
N THR A 135 127.92 21.81 56.93
CA THR A 135 129.26 22.33 57.32
C THR A 135 129.17 23.25 58.56
N GLY A 136 130.21 23.27 59.40
CA GLY A 136 130.86 24.55 59.76
C GLY A 136 130.27 25.48 60.84
N ALA A 137 129.59 24.98 61.87
CA ALA A 137 129.46 25.74 63.14
C ALA A 137 129.45 24.77 64.32
N SER A 138 130.03 25.16 65.46
CA SER A 138 130.09 24.28 66.65
C SER A 138 128.68 23.92 67.11
N LEU A 139 128.42 22.63 67.35
CA LEU A 139 127.15 22.17 67.95
C LEU A 139 126.94 22.70 69.38
N GLY A 140 127.97 23.22 70.03
CA GLY A 140 127.86 24.02 71.26
C GLY A 140 127.25 25.39 70.96
N GLN A 141 127.91 26.19 70.13
CA GLN A 141 127.42 27.54 69.76
C GLN A 141 126.03 27.50 69.12
N LYS A 142 125.74 26.56 68.21
CA LYS A 142 124.38 26.43 67.65
C LYS A 142 123.34 25.95 68.67
N ARG A 143 123.74 25.29 69.78
CA ARG A 143 122.85 25.03 70.91
C ARG A 143 122.63 26.28 71.76
N GLU A 144 123.68 27.06 72.02
CA GLU A 144 123.59 28.30 72.80
C GLU A 144 122.78 29.38 72.06
N GLU A 145 122.98 29.52 70.74
CA GLU A 145 122.21 30.36 69.83
C GLU A 145 120.74 29.91 69.77
N LEU A 146 120.47 28.61 69.60
CA LEU A 146 119.11 28.06 69.69
C LEU A 146 118.48 28.29 71.07
N ASP A 147 119.23 28.13 72.16
CA ASP A 147 118.71 28.30 73.52
C ASP A 147 118.43 29.78 73.84
N CYS A 148 119.21 30.71 73.28
CA CYS A 148 118.90 32.14 73.27
C CYS A 148 117.64 32.46 72.45
N ILE A 149 117.51 31.94 71.22
CA ILE A 149 116.32 32.12 70.37
C ILE A 149 115.07 31.48 71.01
N LEU A 150 115.21 30.35 71.70
CA LEU A 150 114.12 29.69 72.41
C LEU A 150 113.70 30.51 73.64
N LYS A 151 114.65 31.13 74.35
CA LYS A 151 114.38 32.12 75.41
C LYS A 151 113.76 33.42 74.89
N GLU A 152 114.11 33.86 73.68
CA GLU A 152 113.50 34.99 72.96
C GLU A 152 112.03 34.69 72.65
N ALA A 153 111.78 33.58 71.95
CA ALA A 153 110.44 33.10 71.62
C ALA A 153 109.60 32.78 72.87
N GLU A 154 110.21 32.35 73.98
CA GLU A 154 109.51 32.22 75.25
C GLU A 154 109.17 33.57 75.90
N ARG A 155 110.05 34.58 75.85
CA ARG A 155 109.73 35.95 76.31
C ARG A 155 108.57 36.53 75.51
N GLU A 156 108.61 36.37 74.20
CA GLU A 156 107.59 36.84 73.27
C GLU A 156 106.25 36.10 73.43
N LYS A 157 106.28 34.77 73.52
CA LYS A 157 105.11 33.96 73.88
C LYS A 157 104.50 34.39 75.22
N LYS A 158 105.33 34.75 76.22
CA LYS A 158 104.86 35.28 77.52
C LYS A 158 104.26 36.69 77.39
N LYS A 159 104.85 37.58 76.57
CA LYS A 159 104.31 38.91 76.18
C LYS A 159 102.88 38.76 75.64
N TYR A 160 102.71 37.89 74.63
CA TYR A 160 101.41 37.66 74.00
C TYR A 160 100.40 36.91 74.86
N GLN A 161 100.82 35.89 75.62
CA GLN A 161 99.94 35.22 76.58
C GLN A 161 99.48 36.14 77.72
N LEU A 162 100.26 37.16 78.10
CA LEU A 162 99.84 38.16 79.07
C LEU A 162 98.78 39.11 78.49
N ALA A 163 98.99 39.61 77.27
CA ALA A 163 98.06 40.52 76.61
C ALA A 163 96.74 39.83 76.22
N ALA A 164 96.80 38.60 75.68
CA ALA A 164 95.62 37.81 75.38
C ALA A 164 94.72 37.61 76.62
N LYS A 165 95.31 37.38 77.81
CA LYS A 165 94.57 37.27 79.08
C LYS A 165 93.93 38.57 79.54
N ARG A 166 94.46 39.74 79.16
CA ARG A 166 93.81 41.03 79.45
C ARG A 166 92.57 41.23 78.58
N ILE A 167 92.69 40.94 77.28
CA ILE A 167 91.56 40.99 76.34
C ILE A 167 90.50 39.95 76.72
N GLU A 168 90.89 38.72 77.06
CA GLU A 168 90.00 37.67 77.56
C GLU A 168 89.23 38.13 78.81
N LYS A 169 89.92 38.75 79.79
CA LYS A 169 89.27 39.36 80.97
C LYS A 169 88.31 40.50 80.59
N ALA A 170 88.70 41.39 79.69
CA ALA A 170 87.87 42.51 79.25
C ALA A 170 86.65 42.04 78.45
N LEU A 171 86.78 40.99 77.64
CA LEU A 171 85.69 40.34 76.92
C LEU A 171 84.72 39.65 77.88
N VAL A 172 85.21 39.01 78.95
CA VAL A 172 84.34 38.47 80.02
C VAL A 172 83.61 39.59 80.76
N GLU A 173 84.27 40.73 81.07
CA GLU A 173 83.58 41.91 81.62
C GLU A 173 82.47 42.42 80.68
N LEU A 174 82.76 42.56 79.38
CA LEU A 174 81.77 42.97 78.38
C LEU A 174 80.62 41.97 78.27
N GLN A 175 80.92 40.67 78.25
CA GLN A 175 79.92 39.61 78.13
C GLN A 175 79.01 39.56 79.37
N VAL A 176 79.52 39.88 80.57
CA VAL A 176 78.67 40.06 81.76
C VAL A 176 77.71 41.23 81.55
N PHE A 177 78.17 42.42 81.14
CA PHE A 177 77.25 43.55 80.88
C PHE A 177 76.25 43.29 79.75
N GLN A 178 76.63 42.51 78.72
CA GLN A 178 75.73 42.10 77.65
C GLN A 178 74.69 41.07 78.13
N ASN A 179 75.09 40.12 78.98
CA ASN A 179 74.17 39.18 79.60
C ASN A 179 73.21 39.90 80.57
N ASP A 180 73.70 40.79 81.43
CA ASP A 180 72.88 41.64 82.31
C ASP A 180 71.84 42.44 81.51
N ARG A 181 72.20 42.94 80.32
CA ARG A 181 71.27 43.65 79.42
C ARG A 181 70.27 42.69 78.76
N MET A 182 70.70 41.51 78.32
CA MET A 182 69.82 40.50 77.71
C MET A 182 68.83 39.92 78.73
N GLU A 183 69.26 39.67 79.96
CA GLU A 183 68.41 39.17 81.06
C GLU A 183 67.38 40.23 81.49
N LYS A 184 67.71 41.53 81.39
CA LYS A 184 66.74 42.64 81.52
C LYS A 184 65.85 42.87 80.29
N LEU A 185 66.19 42.33 79.13
CA LEU A 185 65.43 42.48 77.87
C LEU A 185 64.53 41.27 77.55
N LEU A 186 64.75 40.13 78.21
CA LEU A 186 63.89 38.96 78.13
C LEU A 186 62.67 39.15 79.04
N PRO A 187 61.43 39.22 78.51
CA PRO A 187 60.25 39.22 79.35
C PRO A 187 60.12 37.84 80.01
N SER A 188 60.01 37.82 81.34
CA SER A 188 59.48 36.64 82.02
C SER A 188 58.04 36.42 81.52
N GLU A 189 57.67 35.18 81.18
CA GLU A 189 56.33 34.87 80.64
C GLU A 189 55.24 35.00 81.72
N GLY A 190 54.84 36.24 82.00
CA GLY A 190 53.83 36.60 82.98
C GLY A 190 53.64 38.11 83.08
N GLU A 191 52.39 38.55 82.92
CA GLU A 191 51.89 39.91 83.19
C GLU A 191 52.36 41.04 82.26
N LEU A 192 51.62 41.22 81.16
CA LEU A 192 51.54 42.48 80.42
C LEU A 192 50.92 43.58 81.32
N ASN A 193 51.74 44.44 81.92
CA ASN A 193 51.36 45.80 82.30
C ASN A 193 52.58 46.71 82.60
N GLN A 194 52.61 47.88 81.96
CA GLN A 194 53.32 49.10 82.35
C GLN A 194 54.72 48.97 82.99
N VAL A 195 55.77 49.03 82.16
CA VAL A 195 56.99 49.80 82.50
C VAL A 195 57.38 50.62 81.28
N GLU A 196 57.46 51.94 81.44
CA GLU A 196 57.94 52.89 80.42
C GLU A 196 59.46 52.81 80.21
N GLU A 197 59.94 53.57 79.23
CA GLU A 197 61.35 53.68 78.83
C GLU A 197 62.30 54.14 79.95
N SER A 198 62.67 53.22 80.84
CA SER A 198 63.94 53.30 81.58
C SER A 198 64.93 52.27 81.03
N CYS A 199 65.29 52.46 79.74
CA CYS A 199 66.55 51.91 79.23
C CYS A 199 67.65 52.35 80.18
N ASP A 200 68.22 51.40 80.91
CA ASP A 200 69.13 51.63 82.04
C ASP A 200 70.43 52.23 81.51
N PHE A 201 70.44 53.56 81.36
CA PHE A 201 71.47 54.32 80.66
C PHE A 201 72.85 54.09 81.30
N GLN A 202 72.89 53.81 82.61
CA GLN A 202 74.10 53.46 83.32
C GLN A 202 74.61 52.06 82.94
N ALA A 203 73.72 51.08 82.70
CA ALA A 203 74.10 49.77 82.17
C ALA A 203 74.64 49.87 80.74
N VAL A 204 73.97 50.62 79.84
CA VAL A 204 74.45 50.85 78.46
C VAL A 204 75.80 51.60 78.46
N LEU A 205 75.97 52.61 79.32
CA LEU A 205 77.25 53.32 79.49
C LEU A 205 78.33 52.48 80.22
N ASN A 206 77.96 51.39 80.89
CA ASN A 206 78.91 50.42 81.46
C ASN A 206 79.34 49.39 80.42
N GLU A 207 78.40 48.86 79.63
CA GLU A 207 78.65 48.00 78.47
C GLU A 207 79.54 48.73 77.45
N GLN A 208 79.19 49.95 77.06
CA GLN A 208 80.01 50.77 76.16
C GLN A 208 81.40 51.05 76.75
N ARG A 209 81.53 51.29 78.06
CA ARG A 209 82.85 51.44 78.70
C ARG A 209 83.63 50.11 78.79
N ALA A 210 82.97 48.97 78.88
CA ALA A 210 83.62 47.66 78.79
C ALA A 210 84.06 47.35 77.35
N TYR A 211 83.23 47.67 76.36
CA TYR A 211 83.56 47.57 74.94
C TYR A 211 84.72 48.49 74.54
N ILE A 212 84.73 49.73 75.03
CA ILE A 212 85.87 50.65 74.88
C ILE A 212 87.13 50.04 75.51
N ARG A 213 87.08 49.48 76.74
CA ARG A 213 88.24 48.80 77.34
C ARG A 213 88.72 47.57 76.55
N VAL A 214 87.80 46.80 75.95
CA VAL A 214 88.14 45.69 75.04
C VAL A 214 88.88 46.23 73.81
N LEU A 215 88.39 47.31 73.21
CA LEU A 215 89.04 47.97 72.07
C LEU A 215 90.38 48.61 72.45
N GLU A 216 90.50 49.22 73.62
CA GLU A 216 91.75 49.80 74.13
C GLU A 216 92.82 48.74 74.35
N GLU A 217 92.53 47.63 75.05
CA GLU A 217 93.48 46.52 75.21
C GLU A 217 93.77 45.79 73.88
N ALA A 218 92.80 45.71 72.97
CA ALA A 218 93.02 45.15 71.62
C ALA A 218 93.89 46.06 70.72
N VAL A 219 93.72 47.38 70.80
CA VAL A 219 94.56 48.38 70.13
C VAL A 219 95.96 48.42 70.77
N HIS A 220 96.07 48.30 72.09
CA HIS A 220 97.37 48.15 72.75
C HIS A 220 98.07 46.85 72.36
N LEU A 221 97.37 45.72 72.24
CA LEU A 221 97.93 44.50 71.65
C LEU A 221 98.36 44.72 70.20
N LYS A 222 97.54 45.36 69.36
CA LYS A 222 97.90 45.60 67.95
C LYS A 222 99.06 46.57 67.77
N ALA A 223 99.17 47.62 68.58
CA ALA A 223 100.36 48.45 68.64
C ALA A 223 101.60 47.64 69.10
N THR A 224 101.40 46.68 70.00
CA THR A 224 102.45 45.74 70.48
C THR A 224 102.82 44.66 69.44
N ASP A 225 101.94 44.35 68.49
CA ASP A 225 102.18 43.48 67.32
C ASP A 225 102.96 44.20 66.22
N PHE A 226 102.58 45.44 65.91
CA PHE A 226 103.18 46.25 64.85
C PHE A 226 104.46 46.99 65.28
N GLU A 227 104.97 46.70 66.49
CA GLU A 227 106.11 47.39 67.13
C GLU A 227 105.98 48.92 67.15
N ILE A 228 104.75 49.44 67.18
CA ILE A 228 104.47 50.87 67.14
C ILE A 228 105.00 51.54 68.42
N THR A 229 106.00 52.41 68.24
CA THR A 229 106.65 53.15 69.33
C THR A 229 106.29 54.62 69.33
N GLY A 230 105.78 55.15 68.21
CA GLY A 230 105.34 56.53 68.04
C GLY A 230 103.82 56.69 67.88
N HIS A 231 103.30 57.86 68.28
CA HIS A 231 101.88 58.21 68.07
C HIS A 231 101.53 58.35 66.57
N GLU A 232 102.49 58.77 65.74
CA GLU A 232 102.31 59.01 64.31
C GLU A 232 102.04 57.72 63.53
N GLU A 233 102.73 56.62 63.86
CA GLU A 233 102.55 55.30 63.24
C GLU A 233 101.13 54.76 63.48
N LEU A 234 100.61 54.95 64.71
CA LEU A 234 99.23 54.60 65.05
C LEU A 234 98.20 55.42 64.26
N LEU A 235 98.46 56.71 64.02
CA LEU A 235 97.57 57.57 63.23
C LEU A 235 97.50 57.16 61.76
N VAL A 236 98.59 56.65 61.17
CA VAL A 236 98.60 56.10 59.81
C VAL A 236 97.73 54.84 59.72
N VAL A 237 97.93 53.87 60.63
CA VAL A 237 97.12 52.63 60.65
C VAL A 237 95.64 52.92 60.88
N LEU A 238 95.31 53.90 61.74
CA LEU A 238 93.92 54.34 61.93
C LEU A 238 93.32 55.02 60.68
N ALA A 239 94.12 55.72 59.89
CA ALA A 239 93.67 56.31 58.62
C ALA A 239 93.39 55.25 57.54
N GLU A 240 94.24 54.23 57.42
CA GLU A 240 94.03 53.10 56.49
C GLU A 240 92.82 52.25 56.88
N LEU A 241 92.63 51.97 58.17
CA LEU A 241 91.43 51.30 58.68
C LEU A 241 90.17 52.13 58.40
N ARG A 242 90.20 53.45 58.60
CA ARG A 242 89.08 54.34 58.28
C ARG A 242 88.75 54.36 56.78
N HIS A 243 89.75 54.35 55.90
CA HIS A 243 89.50 54.23 54.45
C HIS A 243 88.87 52.88 54.09
N THR A 244 89.35 51.80 54.72
CA THR A 244 88.81 50.44 54.53
C THR A 244 87.34 50.36 54.96
N ILE A 245 86.98 51.01 56.07
CA ILE A 245 85.58 51.11 56.55
C ILE A 245 84.72 51.87 55.53
N TYR A 246 85.17 52.99 54.97
CA TYR A 246 84.38 53.74 53.99
C TYR A 246 84.08 52.95 52.69
N GLU A 247 85.02 52.15 52.20
CA GLU A 247 84.74 51.28 51.03
C GLU A 247 83.81 50.11 51.40
N GLN A 248 83.83 49.61 52.65
CA GLN A 248 82.87 48.62 53.14
C GLN A 248 81.46 49.21 53.34
N GLU A 249 81.33 50.41 53.89
CA GLU A 249 80.06 51.14 54.00
C GLU A 249 79.44 51.38 52.61
N LYS A 250 80.27 51.73 51.63
CA LYS A 250 79.87 51.91 50.23
C LYS A 250 79.44 50.60 49.57
N ASP A 251 80.19 49.51 49.71
CA ASP A 251 79.80 48.17 49.22
C ASP A 251 78.48 47.68 49.86
N VAL A 252 78.27 47.95 51.16
CA VAL A 252 77.00 47.68 51.84
C VAL A 252 75.86 48.54 51.29
N GLN A 253 76.08 49.83 51.00
CA GLN A 253 75.06 50.70 50.41
C GLN A 253 74.73 50.31 48.97
N GLU A 254 75.73 49.94 48.15
CA GLU A 254 75.54 49.44 46.80
C GLU A 254 74.73 48.12 46.82
N LYS A 255 75.04 47.20 47.75
CA LYS A 255 74.26 45.98 47.98
C LYS A 255 72.84 46.24 48.50
N ALA A 256 72.65 47.23 49.36
CA ALA A 256 71.32 47.63 49.83
C ALA A 256 70.45 48.18 48.69
N ASN A 257 71.04 48.99 47.80
CA ASN A 257 70.37 49.49 46.60
C ASN A 257 69.99 48.35 45.63
N VAL A 258 70.89 47.38 45.43
CA VAL A 258 70.61 46.17 44.62
C VAL A 258 69.51 45.31 45.26
N LEU A 259 69.53 45.11 46.58
CA LEU A 259 68.47 44.38 47.29
C LEU A 259 67.11 45.08 47.18
N ALA A 260 67.06 46.42 47.27
CA ALA A 260 65.84 47.17 47.04
C ALA A 260 65.31 47.00 45.60
N SER A 261 66.19 46.99 44.59
CA SER A 261 65.81 46.73 43.20
C SER A 261 65.29 45.30 42.99
N ILE A 262 65.88 44.30 43.67
CA ILE A 262 65.42 42.90 43.61
C ILE A 262 64.08 42.73 44.32
N GLN A 263 63.90 43.39 45.48
CA GLN A 263 62.61 43.42 46.20
C GLN A 263 61.50 44.00 45.32
N GLN A 264 61.77 45.13 44.65
CA GLN A 264 60.82 45.75 43.72
C GLN A 264 60.49 44.84 42.52
N GLN A 265 61.48 44.13 41.96
CA GLN A 265 61.24 43.14 40.90
C GLN A 265 60.41 41.94 41.38
N LEU A 266 60.66 41.45 42.60
CA LEU A 266 59.91 40.35 43.20
C LEU A 266 58.43 40.73 43.45
N GLU A 267 58.18 41.94 43.95
CA GLU A 267 56.82 42.47 44.11
C GLU A 267 56.11 42.63 42.75
N GLN A 268 56.84 43.07 41.73
CA GLN A 268 56.32 43.19 40.36
C GLN A 268 56.01 41.83 39.71
N GLU A 269 56.85 40.81 39.89
CA GLU A 269 56.54 39.44 39.46
C GLU A 269 55.37 38.83 40.24
N GLN A 270 55.26 39.06 41.56
CA GLN A 270 54.12 38.57 42.35
C GLN A 270 52.80 39.18 41.85
N GLN A 271 52.80 40.48 41.53
CA GLN A 271 51.64 41.16 40.94
C GLN A 271 51.29 40.58 39.55
N GLN A 272 52.29 40.42 38.66
CA GLN A 272 52.08 39.80 37.34
C GLN A 272 51.59 38.35 37.43
N HIS A 273 52.08 37.56 38.40
CA HIS A 273 51.61 36.20 38.64
C HIS A 273 50.18 36.19 39.19
N LEU A 274 49.79 37.17 40.02
CA LEU A 274 48.40 37.32 40.49
C LEU A 274 47.45 37.65 39.33
N GLU A 275 47.83 38.59 38.47
CA GLU A 275 47.08 38.95 37.26
C GLU A 275 46.97 37.79 36.27
N THR A 276 48.09 37.11 36.00
CA THR A 276 48.13 35.90 35.15
C THR A 276 47.22 34.80 35.72
N LYS A 277 47.24 34.57 37.03
CA LYS A 277 46.37 33.59 37.71
C LYS A 277 44.88 33.95 37.59
N ASN A 278 44.54 35.23 37.68
CA ASN A 278 43.16 35.71 37.50
C ASN A 278 42.69 35.54 36.05
N ILE A 279 43.55 35.82 35.06
CA ILE A 279 43.27 35.58 33.63
C ILE A 279 43.09 34.08 33.34
N LEU A 280 43.94 33.23 33.93
CA LEU A 280 43.88 31.79 33.72
C LEU A 280 42.59 31.20 34.33
N ALA A 281 42.19 31.67 35.52
CA ALA A 281 40.92 31.30 36.15
C ALA A 281 39.68 31.78 35.37
N SER A 282 39.70 32.98 34.78
CA SER A 282 38.59 33.45 33.93
C SER A 282 38.52 32.71 32.59
N THR A 283 39.68 32.36 32.02
CA THR A 283 39.78 31.55 30.80
C THR A 283 39.26 30.13 31.05
N GLN A 284 39.68 29.46 32.13
CA GLN A 284 39.16 28.14 32.49
C GLN A 284 37.63 28.16 32.68
N LYS A 285 37.08 29.17 33.38
CA LYS A 285 35.63 29.32 33.52
C LYS A 285 34.93 29.52 32.16
N GLN A 286 35.54 30.26 31.25
CA GLN A 286 35.02 30.44 29.90
C GLN A 286 35.06 29.14 29.08
N GLU A 287 36.10 28.32 29.22
CA GLU A 287 36.18 26.99 28.62
C GLU A 287 35.11 26.04 29.19
N GLU A 288 34.89 26.04 30.51
CA GLU A 288 33.81 25.27 31.16
C GLU A 288 32.41 25.73 30.68
N GLU A 289 32.17 27.04 30.54
CA GLU A 289 30.93 27.56 29.96
C GLU A 289 30.75 27.21 28.47
N ILE A 290 31.85 27.10 27.70
CA ILE A 290 31.81 26.64 26.31
C ILE A 290 31.50 25.13 26.25
N ALA A 291 32.16 24.32 27.08
CA ALA A 291 31.95 22.87 27.14
C ALA A 291 30.50 22.53 27.57
N ASN A 292 29.97 23.23 28.57
CA ASN A 292 28.58 23.05 29.01
C ASN A 292 27.57 23.39 27.89
N ARG A 293 27.75 24.50 27.16
CA ARG A 293 26.90 24.84 26.01
C ARG A 293 26.97 23.80 24.88
N PHE A 294 28.16 23.25 24.60
CA PHE A 294 28.27 22.15 23.64
C PHE A 294 27.56 20.88 24.13
N HIS A 295 27.67 20.53 25.41
CA HIS A 295 27.00 19.36 25.97
C HIS A 295 25.47 19.50 25.98
N GLU A 296 24.94 20.69 26.31
CA GLU A 296 23.52 21.02 26.17
C GLU A 296 23.06 20.88 24.71
N GLN A 297 23.88 21.33 23.75
CA GLN A 297 23.58 21.25 22.33
C GLN A 297 23.63 19.80 21.80
N GLU A 298 24.60 18.99 22.21
CA GLU A 298 24.67 17.55 21.92
C GLU A 298 23.46 16.81 22.49
N SER A 299 23.09 17.09 23.75
CA SER A 299 21.88 16.52 24.38
C SER A 299 20.62 16.88 23.60
N ALA A 300 20.46 18.15 23.20
CA ALA A 300 19.35 18.59 22.36
C ALA A 300 19.32 17.90 20.98
N PHE A 301 20.49 17.66 20.36
CA PHE A 301 20.59 16.88 19.14
C PHE A 301 20.23 15.41 19.36
N HIS A 302 20.69 14.76 20.43
CA HIS A 302 20.33 13.38 20.75
C HIS A 302 18.83 13.19 20.97
N VAL A 303 18.17 14.09 21.71
CA VAL A 303 16.71 14.09 21.87
C VAL A 303 16.02 14.21 20.51
N ARG A 304 16.50 15.11 19.63
CA ARG A 304 15.92 15.32 18.31
C ARG A 304 16.16 14.15 17.35
N ILE A 305 17.31 13.48 17.42
CA ILE A 305 17.61 12.26 16.67
C ILE A 305 16.66 11.13 17.10
N HIS A 306 16.54 10.85 18.40
CA HIS A 306 15.64 9.83 18.92
C HIS A 306 14.17 10.10 18.53
N GLN A 307 13.75 11.36 18.54
CA GLN A 307 12.39 11.75 18.11
C GLN A 307 12.17 11.51 16.61
N VAL A 308 13.17 11.73 15.76
CA VAL A 308 13.13 11.40 14.33
C VAL A 308 13.16 9.88 14.10
N GLU A 309 13.96 9.13 14.87
CA GLU A 309 14.01 7.66 14.82
C GLU A 309 12.66 7.02 15.20
N GLN A 310 11.98 7.55 16.22
CA GLN A 310 10.61 7.13 16.57
C GLN A 310 9.61 7.43 15.43
N GLN A 311 9.65 8.64 14.86
CA GLN A 311 8.81 8.97 13.70
C GLN A 311 9.08 8.05 12.50
N LEU A 312 10.34 7.68 12.26
CA LEU A 312 10.72 6.76 11.18
C LEU A 312 10.16 5.35 11.44
N LEU A 313 10.25 4.84 12.66
CA LEU A 313 9.63 3.57 13.08
C LEU A 313 8.10 3.56 12.97
N GLU A 314 7.44 4.70 13.24
CA GLU A 314 5.99 4.85 13.02
C GLU A 314 5.62 4.89 11.54
N LYS A 315 6.41 5.57 10.70
CA LYS A 315 6.23 5.58 9.25
C LYS A 315 6.47 4.20 8.63
N ASP A 316 7.48 3.46 9.08
CA ASP A 316 7.71 2.07 8.68
C ASP A 316 6.56 1.16 9.11
N ARG A 317 6.00 1.32 10.32
CA ARG A 317 4.79 0.59 10.72
C ARG A 317 3.61 0.89 9.80
N HIS A 318 3.36 2.15 9.47
CA HIS A 318 2.30 2.52 8.53
C HIS A 318 2.54 2.02 7.10
N LEU A 319 3.78 2.04 6.62
CA LEU A 319 4.15 1.46 5.32
C LEU A 319 3.92 -0.04 5.27
N ASN A 320 4.28 -0.77 6.33
CA ASN A 320 4.01 -2.21 6.42
C ASN A 320 2.51 -2.52 6.48
N GLN A 321 1.71 -1.72 7.21
CA GLN A 321 0.24 -1.82 7.21
C GLN A 321 -0.36 -1.57 5.82
N LEU A 322 0.05 -0.48 5.16
CA LEU A 322 -0.35 -0.17 3.79
C LEU A 322 0.06 -1.26 2.80
N HIS A 323 1.23 -1.87 2.99
CA HIS A 323 1.70 -2.98 2.15
C HIS A 323 0.83 -4.23 2.35
N SER A 324 0.48 -4.61 3.57
CA SER A 324 -0.45 -5.73 3.81
C SER A 324 -1.83 -5.48 3.21
N VAL A 325 -2.39 -4.27 3.36
CA VAL A 325 -3.67 -3.90 2.71
C VAL A 325 -3.55 -3.92 1.19
N SER A 326 -2.39 -3.56 0.64
CA SER A 326 -2.12 -3.63 -0.80
C SER A 326 -2.00 -5.06 -1.32
N THR A 327 -1.41 -5.99 -0.55
CA THR A 327 -1.36 -7.41 -0.93
C THR A 327 -2.73 -8.09 -0.81
N ASP A 328 -3.50 -7.75 0.22
CA ASP A 328 -4.88 -8.24 0.36
C ASP A 328 -5.76 -7.72 -0.78
N ALA A 329 -5.64 -6.44 -1.12
CA ALA A 329 -6.32 -5.84 -2.27
C ALA A 329 -5.92 -6.55 -3.59
N GLN A 330 -4.62 -6.78 -3.83
CA GLN A 330 -4.16 -7.52 -5.01
C GLN A 330 -4.73 -8.94 -5.07
N HIS A 331 -4.78 -9.66 -3.94
CA HIS A 331 -5.40 -10.99 -3.92
C HIS A 331 -6.92 -10.95 -4.15
N THR A 332 -7.62 -9.89 -3.73
CA THR A 332 -9.04 -9.71 -4.12
C THR A 332 -9.20 -9.37 -5.60
N GLU A 333 -8.28 -8.60 -6.20
CA GLU A 333 -8.26 -8.33 -7.64
C GLU A 333 -8.00 -9.63 -8.43
N GLU A 334 -7.01 -10.42 -8.04
CA GLU A 334 -6.71 -11.74 -8.62
C GLU A 334 -7.93 -12.69 -8.50
N ALA A 335 -8.64 -12.70 -7.37
CA ALA A 335 -9.86 -13.48 -7.20
C ALA A 335 -11.00 -12.99 -8.11
N LEU A 336 -11.18 -11.67 -8.26
CA LEU A 336 -12.18 -11.08 -9.17
C LEU A 336 -11.83 -11.34 -10.65
N GLN A 337 -10.55 -11.26 -11.03
CA GLN A 337 -10.04 -11.60 -12.36
C GLN A 337 -10.33 -13.07 -12.71
N ASN A 338 -10.12 -13.98 -11.75
CA ASN A 338 -10.47 -15.39 -11.88
C ASN A 338 -11.99 -15.61 -12.00
N ARG A 339 -12.81 -14.94 -11.17
CA ARG A 339 -14.28 -14.99 -11.30
C ARG A 339 -14.76 -14.45 -12.64
N LEU A 340 -14.18 -13.35 -13.13
CA LEU A 340 -14.52 -12.75 -14.43
C LEU A 340 -14.19 -13.70 -15.57
N THR A 341 -13.00 -14.30 -15.60
CA THR A 341 -12.65 -15.26 -16.67
C THR A 341 -13.49 -16.55 -16.63
N VAL A 342 -13.96 -16.99 -15.46
CA VAL A 342 -14.96 -18.07 -15.35
C VAL A 342 -16.34 -17.63 -15.85
N ALA A 343 -16.78 -16.42 -15.51
CA ALA A 343 -18.03 -15.85 -16.01
C ALA A 343 -18.02 -15.70 -17.54
N THR A 344 -16.96 -15.16 -18.13
CA THR A 344 -16.79 -15.05 -19.60
C THR A 344 -16.77 -16.42 -20.29
N LYS A 345 -16.10 -17.43 -19.71
CA LYS A 345 -16.17 -18.82 -20.23
C LYS A 345 -17.59 -19.37 -20.20
N THR A 346 -18.33 -19.10 -19.13
CA THR A 346 -19.74 -19.52 -18.97
C THR A 346 -20.65 -18.80 -19.96
N GLN A 347 -20.48 -17.49 -20.14
CA GLN A 347 -21.18 -16.68 -21.13
C GLN A 347 -20.92 -17.17 -22.57
N ASN A 348 -19.66 -17.48 -22.90
CA ASN A 348 -19.32 -18.03 -24.22
C ASN A 348 -19.98 -19.40 -24.45
N LEU A 349 -20.09 -20.24 -23.40
CA LEU A 349 -20.78 -21.53 -23.46
C LEU A 349 -22.30 -21.37 -23.60
N THR A 350 -22.94 -20.44 -22.88
CA THR A 350 -24.38 -20.18 -23.03
C THR A 350 -24.69 -19.53 -24.38
N GLN A 351 -23.82 -18.64 -24.88
CA GLN A 351 -23.94 -18.07 -26.22
C GLN A 351 -23.77 -19.13 -27.32
N ALA A 352 -22.86 -20.09 -27.16
CA ALA A 352 -22.74 -21.23 -28.08
C ALA A 352 -24.02 -22.08 -28.08
N LYS A 353 -24.52 -22.48 -26.90
CA LYS A 353 -25.80 -23.19 -26.75
C LYS A 353 -26.98 -22.42 -27.37
N LEU A 354 -27.02 -21.09 -27.21
CA LEU A 354 -28.05 -20.23 -27.79
C LEU A 354 -27.94 -20.19 -29.33
N GLN A 355 -26.73 -20.17 -29.89
CA GLN A 355 -26.56 -20.29 -31.35
C GLN A 355 -27.01 -21.66 -31.86
N ASP A 356 -26.72 -22.76 -31.15
CA ASP A 356 -27.17 -24.09 -31.53
C ASP A 356 -28.69 -24.26 -31.42
N ALA A 357 -29.31 -23.72 -30.37
CA ALA A 357 -30.76 -23.62 -30.26
C ALA A 357 -31.35 -22.79 -31.42
N THR A 358 -30.72 -21.67 -31.79
CA THR A 358 -31.13 -20.83 -32.93
C THR A 358 -31.02 -21.58 -34.27
N ARG A 359 -29.94 -22.36 -34.48
CA ARG A 359 -29.76 -23.24 -35.65
C ARG A 359 -30.86 -24.31 -35.70
N SER A 360 -31.17 -24.92 -34.56
CA SER A 360 -32.24 -25.92 -34.43
C SER A 360 -33.62 -25.33 -34.71
N ILE A 361 -33.95 -24.16 -34.15
CA ILE A 361 -35.20 -23.44 -34.41
C ILE A 361 -35.32 -23.10 -35.90
N LYS A 362 -34.24 -22.62 -36.54
CA LYS A 362 -34.24 -22.34 -37.99
C LYS A 362 -34.48 -23.60 -38.83
N SER A 363 -33.87 -24.74 -38.47
CA SER A 363 -34.13 -26.02 -39.13
C SER A 363 -35.57 -26.50 -38.93
N LEU A 364 -36.13 -26.35 -37.73
CA LEU A 364 -37.54 -26.67 -37.45
C LEU A 364 -38.51 -25.75 -38.20
N GLN A 365 -38.19 -24.47 -38.36
CA GLN A 365 -38.95 -23.54 -39.21
C GLN A 365 -38.89 -23.94 -40.69
N GLU A 366 -37.72 -24.35 -41.20
CA GLU A 366 -37.56 -24.85 -42.57
C GLU A 366 -38.33 -26.17 -42.80
N GLN A 367 -38.29 -27.09 -41.82
CA GLN A 367 -39.09 -28.32 -41.85
C GLN A 367 -40.60 -28.03 -41.81
N LEU A 368 -41.06 -27.16 -40.91
CA LEU A 368 -42.46 -26.77 -40.79
C LEU A 368 -42.95 -26.04 -42.05
N HIS A 369 -42.11 -25.20 -42.67
CA HIS A 369 -42.41 -24.58 -43.96
C HIS A 369 -42.53 -25.64 -45.07
N GLY A 370 -41.61 -26.61 -45.12
CA GLY A 370 -41.67 -27.74 -46.07
C GLY A 370 -42.91 -28.62 -45.90
N ILE A 371 -43.31 -28.91 -44.65
CA ILE A 371 -44.57 -29.60 -44.32
C ILE A 371 -45.77 -28.75 -44.74
N THR A 372 -45.74 -27.45 -44.48
CA THR A 372 -46.83 -26.51 -44.87
C THR A 372 -46.99 -26.40 -46.38
N SER A 373 -45.89 -26.44 -47.16
CA SER A 373 -45.94 -26.48 -48.62
C SER A 373 -46.56 -27.78 -49.11
N LYS A 374 -46.04 -28.94 -48.66
CA LYS A 374 -46.58 -30.27 -48.98
C LYS A 374 -48.05 -30.41 -48.60
N TYR A 375 -48.48 -29.83 -47.48
CA TYR A 375 -49.88 -29.80 -47.07
C TYR A 375 -50.74 -28.97 -48.05
N LYS A 376 -50.28 -27.79 -48.47
CA LYS A 376 -50.98 -26.97 -49.49
C LYS A 376 -51.04 -27.67 -50.85
N GLU A 377 -49.95 -28.32 -51.26
CA GLU A 377 -49.87 -29.12 -52.49
C GLU A 377 -50.87 -30.30 -52.43
N ALA A 378 -50.89 -31.05 -51.33
CA ALA A 378 -51.86 -32.12 -51.10
C ALA A 378 -53.31 -31.59 -51.03
N GLN A 379 -53.54 -30.43 -50.41
CA GLN A 379 -54.86 -29.79 -50.37
C GLN A 379 -55.33 -29.36 -51.77
N GLN A 380 -54.43 -28.89 -52.63
CA GLN A 380 -54.72 -28.61 -54.04
C GLN A 380 -55.02 -29.89 -54.83
N GLN A 381 -54.27 -30.98 -54.61
CA GLN A 381 -54.55 -32.29 -55.22
C GLN A 381 -55.89 -32.87 -54.77
N VAL A 382 -56.24 -32.79 -53.48
CA VAL A 382 -57.56 -33.18 -52.98
C VAL A 382 -58.67 -32.29 -53.56
N GLY A 383 -58.38 -31.00 -53.80
CA GLY A 383 -59.28 -30.10 -54.51
C GLY A 383 -59.54 -30.56 -55.96
N SER A 384 -58.50 -30.83 -56.73
CA SER A 384 -58.65 -31.28 -58.12
C SER A 384 -59.30 -32.66 -58.22
N LEU A 385 -59.04 -33.58 -57.29
CA LEU A 385 -59.71 -34.88 -57.20
C LEU A 385 -61.19 -34.74 -56.80
N ARG A 386 -61.56 -33.78 -55.95
CA ARG A 386 -62.97 -33.45 -55.67
C ARG A 386 -63.66 -32.87 -56.90
N GLU A 387 -63.01 -31.98 -57.65
CA GLU A 387 -63.56 -31.49 -58.91
C GLU A 387 -63.73 -32.61 -59.94
N GLU A 388 -62.76 -33.51 -60.08
CA GLU A 388 -62.83 -34.66 -61.00
C GLU A 388 -63.94 -35.63 -60.57
N SER A 389 -64.08 -35.89 -59.27
CA SER A 389 -65.19 -36.69 -58.72
C SER A 389 -66.54 -36.01 -58.95
N SER A 390 -66.63 -34.68 -58.86
CA SER A 390 -67.86 -33.94 -59.16
C SER A 390 -68.21 -33.98 -60.64
N LYS A 391 -67.21 -33.88 -61.53
CA LYS A 391 -67.38 -34.02 -63.00
C LYS A 391 -67.81 -35.44 -63.36
N LYS A 392 -67.23 -36.45 -62.72
CA LYS A 392 -67.63 -37.87 -62.86
C LYS A 392 -69.04 -38.13 -62.32
N GLN A 393 -69.43 -37.50 -61.21
CA GLN A 393 -70.80 -37.60 -60.69
C GLN A 393 -71.80 -36.96 -61.66
N SER A 394 -71.56 -35.75 -62.16
CA SER A 394 -72.39 -35.11 -63.19
C SER A 394 -72.58 -36.02 -64.41
N HIS A 395 -71.48 -36.62 -64.91
CA HIS A 395 -71.54 -37.56 -66.02
C HIS A 395 -72.32 -38.85 -65.69
N LEU A 396 -72.28 -39.35 -64.45
CA LEU A 396 -73.12 -40.46 -64.01
C LEU A 396 -74.59 -40.05 -63.91
N ASP A 397 -74.89 -38.85 -63.43
CA ASP A 397 -76.24 -38.32 -63.33
C ASP A 397 -76.83 -38.06 -64.73
N GLU A 398 -76.03 -37.58 -65.68
CA GLU A 398 -76.35 -37.46 -67.11
C GLU A 398 -76.58 -38.84 -67.75
N MET A 399 -75.75 -39.85 -67.46
CA MET A 399 -75.97 -41.22 -67.92
C MET A 399 -77.25 -41.85 -67.32
N ASN A 400 -77.53 -41.58 -66.04
CA ASN A 400 -78.75 -42.03 -65.37
C ASN A 400 -79.99 -41.37 -65.99
N ALA A 401 -79.95 -40.05 -66.27
CA ALA A 401 -81.03 -39.35 -66.96
C ALA A 401 -81.25 -39.88 -68.39
N LEU A 402 -80.19 -40.20 -69.13
CA LEU A 402 -80.30 -40.86 -70.44
C LEU A 402 -80.86 -42.29 -70.30
N GLN A 403 -80.52 -43.03 -69.26
CA GLN A 403 -81.08 -44.36 -68.98
C GLN A 403 -82.57 -44.27 -68.58
N GLU A 404 -82.98 -43.26 -67.81
CA GLU A 404 -84.37 -42.99 -67.47
C GLU A 404 -85.18 -42.55 -68.71
N GLU A 405 -84.62 -41.72 -69.59
CA GLU A 405 -85.26 -41.39 -70.88
C GLU A 405 -85.39 -42.64 -71.75
N LEU A 406 -84.35 -43.49 -71.81
CA LEU A 406 -84.37 -44.74 -72.56
C LEU A 406 -85.42 -45.71 -71.99
N LEU A 407 -85.48 -45.89 -70.67
CA LEU A 407 -86.52 -46.69 -69.98
C LEU A 407 -87.91 -46.12 -70.24
N GLY A 408 -88.10 -44.80 -70.10
CA GLY A 408 -89.35 -44.13 -70.44
C GLY A 408 -89.70 -44.21 -71.92
N SER A 409 -88.73 -44.44 -72.82
CA SER A 409 -88.97 -44.76 -74.24
C SER A 409 -89.38 -46.22 -74.44
N VAL A 410 -88.74 -47.15 -73.71
CA VAL A 410 -89.09 -48.57 -73.68
C VAL A 410 -90.50 -48.76 -73.13
N ASP A 411 -90.88 -48.10 -72.05
CA ASP A 411 -92.25 -48.12 -71.50
C ASP A 411 -93.28 -47.55 -72.48
N LYS A 412 -92.93 -46.51 -73.25
CA LYS A 412 -93.78 -46.02 -74.35
C LYS A 412 -93.91 -47.07 -75.47
N TYR A 413 -92.89 -47.89 -75.73
CA TYR A 413 -92.98 -49.01 -76.67
C TYR A 413 -93.73 -50.22 -76.11
N VAL A 414 -93.48 -50.64 -74.87
CA VAL A 414 -94.22 -51.68 -74.15
C VAL A 414 -95.71 -51.29 -74.05
N GLY A 415 -96.02 -50.01 -73.80
CA GLY A 415 -97.38 -49.48 -73.83
C GLY A 415 -98.02 -49.49 -75.21
N LYS A 416 -97.25 -49.32 -76.31
CA LYS A 416 -97.74 -49.52 -77.69
C LYS A 416 -97.98 -51.00 -77.98
N VAL A 417 -97.05 -51.89 -77.59
CA VAL A 417 -97.16 -53.34 -77.74
C VAL A 417 -98.37 -53.86 -76.98
N LYS A 418 -98.55 -53.46 -75.71
CA LYS A 418 -99.74 -53.78 -74.92
C LYS A 418 -101.02 -53.29 -75.60
N LYS A 419 -101.10 -52.01 -76.01
CA LYS A 419 -102.27 -51.50 -76.77
C LYS A 419 -102.52 -52.25 -78.10
N SER A 420 -101.49 -52.79 -78.73
CA SER A 420 -101.64 -53.65 -79.92
C SER A 420 -102.13 -55.05 -79.56
N ARG A 421 -101.68 -55.62 -78.44
CA ARG A 421 -102.16 -56.90 -77.91
C ARG A 421 -103.59 -56.79 -77.39
N ASP A 422 -103.91 -55.77 -76.58
CA ASP A 422 -105.27 -55.40 -76.18
C ASP A 422 -106.21 -55.19 -77.40
N LYS A 423 -105.68 -55.03 -78.63
CA LYS A 423 -106.44 -54.98 -79.89
C LYS A 423 -106.49 -56.33 -80.61
N VAL A 424 -105.42 -57.13 -80.58
CA VAL A 424 -105.42 -58.53 -81.04
C VAL A 424 -106.41 -59.35 -80.20
N ASP A 425 -106.30 -59.31 -78.86
CA ASP A 425 -107.19 -60.01 -77.93
C ASP A 425 -108.67 -59.63 -78.16
N ARG A 426 -108.95 -58.39 -78.59
CA ARG A 426 -110.29 -57.93 -79.02
C ARG A 426 -110.72 -58.51 -80.37
N LEU A 427 -109.83 -58.55 -81.35
CA LEU A 427 -110.09 -59.17 -82.66
C LEU A 427 -110.25 -60.70 -82.54
N GLU A 428 -109.56 -61.33 -81.60
CA GLU A 428 -109.73 -62.75 -81.27
C GLU A 428 -111.09 -62.99 -80.59
N ALA A 429 -111.53 -62.12 -79.66
CA ALA A 429 -112.88 -62.19 -79.10
C ALA A 429 -113.98 -61.92 -80.14
N GLU A 430 -113.77 -61.00 -81.09
CA GLU A 430 -114.65 -60.76 -82.23
C GLU A 430 -114.70 -61.98 -83.18
N LEU A 431 -113.54 -62.62 -83.43
CA LEU A 431 -113.44 -63.86 -84.21
C LEU A 431 -114.19 -65.02 -83.53
N GLU A 432 -114.01 -65.22 -82.23
CA GLU A 432 -114.68 -66.28 -81.48
C GLU A 432 -116.19 -66.04 -81.44
N SER A 433 -116.63 -64.79 -81.25
CA SER A 433 -118.05 -64.43 -81.34
C SER A 433 -118.61 -64.60 -82.77
N CYS A 434 -117.78 -64.57 -83.82
CA CYS A 434 -118.19 -64.96 -85.17
C CYS A 434 -118.30 -66.48 -85.31
N LYS A 435 -117.35 -67.27 -84.79
CA LYS A 435 -117.43 -68.74 -84.76
C LYS A 435 -118.66 -69.23 -83.99
N GLU A 436 -119.00 -68.62 -82.85
CA GLU A 436 -120.22 -68.96 -82.09
C GLU A 436 -121.49 -68.73 -82.92
N LYS A 437 -121.56 -67.62 -83.67
CA LYS A 437 -122.68 -67.33 -84.58
C LYS A 437 -122.73 -68.31 -85.75
N GLU A 438 -121.59 -68.69 -86.30
CA GLU A 438 -121.46 -69.64 -87.41
C GLU A 438 -121.82 -71.07 -86.97
N ALA A 439 -121.41 -71.49 -85.77
CA ALA A 439 -121.83 -72.74 -85.15
C ALA A 439 -123.34 -72.77 -84.88
N LEU A 440 -123.93 -71.63 -84.48
CA LEU A 440 -125.36 -71.50 -84.21
C LEU A 440 -126.20 -71.55 -85.50
N THR A 441 -125.76 -70.93 -86.60
CA THR A 441 -126.42 -71.08 -87.92
C THR A 441 -126.20 -72.48 -88.51
N GLN A 442 -125.03 -73.09 -88.34
CA GLN A 442 -124.77 -74.47 -88.75
C GLN A 442 -125.66 -75.47 -87.99
N LYS A 443 -125.93 -75.23 -86.70
CA LYS A 443 -126.87 -76.03 -85.90
C LYS A 443 -128.31 -75.89 -86.39
N GLN A 444 -128.76 -74.67 -86.69
CA GLN A 444 -130.08 -74.42 -87.29
C GLN A 444 -130.24 -75.10 -88.67
N LEU A 445 -129.17 -75.13 -89.49
CA LEU A 445 -129.14 -75.88 -90.74
C LEU A 445 -129.26 -77.40 -90.54
N GLN A 446 -128.59 -77.97 -89.52
CA GLN A 446 -128.75 -79.39 -89.20
C GLN A 446 -130.15 -79.75 -88.68
N GLU A 447 -130.80 -78.86 -87.92
CA GLU A 447 -132.17 -79.06 -87.43
C GLU A 447 -133.18 -78.97 -88.59
N ALA A 448 -132.98 -78.05 -89.54
CA ALA A 448 -133.74 -77.99 -90.79
C ALA A 448 -133.55 -79.23 -91.67
N ALA A 449 -132.31 -79.76 -91.77
CA ALA A 449 -132.02 -80.99 -92.50
C ALA A 449 -132.74 -82.21 -91.90
N ARG A 450 -132.66 -82.41 -90.57
CA ARG A 450 -133.40 -83.48 -89.87
C ARG A 450 -134.92 -83.39 -90.11
N SER A 451 -135.49 -82.19 -90.03
CA SER A 451 -136.92 -81.98 -90.34
C SER A 451 -137.31 -82.27 -91.80
N SER A 452 -136.33 -82.31 -92.72
CA SER A 452 -136.54 -82.71 -94.11
C SER A 452 -136.45 -84.23 -94.26
N ASP A 453 -135.43 -84.85 -93.68
CA ASP A 453 -135.20 -86.31 -93.77
C ASP A 453 -136.33 -87.10 -93.09
N GLU A 454 -136.90 -86.62 -91.98
CA GLU A 454 -138.08 -87.21 -91.35
C GLU A 454 -139.29 -87.25 -92.30
N ARG A 455 -139.52 -86.19 -93.09
CA ARG A 455 -140.62 -86.14 -94.08
C ARG A 455 -140.37 -87.09 -95.26
N VAL A 456 -139.12 -87.20 -95.71
CA VAL A 456 -138.72 -88.17 -96.74
C VAL A 456 -138.91 -89.60 -96.24
N SER A 457 -138.58 -89.87 -94.97
CA SER A 457 -138.73 -91.19 -94.35
C SER A 457 -140.20 -91.61 -94.22
N ILE A 458 -141.08 -90.69 -93.80
CA ILE A 458 -142.54 -90.92 -93.73
C ILE A 458 -143.11 -91.25 -95.11
N LEU A 459 -142.81 -90.44 -96.14
CA LEU A 459 -143.28 -90.67 -97.50
C LEU A 459 -142.78 -91.99 -98.09
N LYS A 460 -141.60 -92.48 -97.66
CA LYS A 460 -141.05 -93.77 -98.10
C LYS A 460 -141.79 -94.94 -97.45
N ALA A 461 -142.10 -94.86 -96.16
CA ALA A 461 -142.89 -95.87 -95.45
C ALA A 461 -144.31 -96.03 -96.01
N GLU A 462 -144.93 -94.95 -96.50
CA GLU A 462 -146.25 -95.02 -97.17
C GLU A 462 -146.19 -95.75 -98.53
N VAL A 463 -145.08 -95.65 -99.27
CA VAL A 463 -144.86 -96.39 -100.52
C VAL A 463 -144.63 -97.87 -100.26
N ASP A 464 -143.76 -98.23 -99.31
CA ASP A 464 -143.45 -99.62 -98.95
C ASP A 464 -144.73 -100.36 -98.48
N ALA A 465 -145.62 -99.67 -97.75
CA ALA A 465 -146.92 -100.18 -97.31
C ALA A 465 -147.93 -100.40 -98.46
N ALA A 466 -147.78 -99.71 -99.60
CA ALA A 466 -148.60 -99.90 -100.79
C ALA A 466 -148.12 -101.10 -101.63
N GLU A 467 -146.80 -101.31 -101.74
CA GLU A 467 -146.25 -102.48 -102.43
C GLU A 467 -146.58 -103.80 -101.70
N GLN A 468 -146.46 -103.84 -100.37
CA GLN A 468 -146.81 -105.05 -99.59
C GLN A 468 -148.28 -105.46 -99.78
N ARG A 469 -149.22 -104.50 -99.79
CA ARG A 469 -150.64 -104.78 -100.08
C ARG A 469 -150.86 -105.36 -101.47
N THR A 470 -150.08 -104.89 -102.46
CA THR A 470 -150.17 -105.35 -103.85
C THR A 470 -149.65 -106.79 -103.99
N GLN A 471 -148.51 -107.10 -103.36
CA GLN A 471 -147.96 -108.45 -103.31
C GLN A 471 -148.88 -109.45 -102.58
N GLN A 472 -149.52 -109.02 -101.48
CA GLN A 472 -150.43 -109.87 -100.69
C GLN A 472 -151.66 -110.34 -101.50
N ILE A 473 -152.24 -109.46 -102.32
CA ILE A 473 -153.36 -109.81 -103.22
C ILE A 473 -152.90 -110.79 -104.31
N GLN A 474 -151.67 -110.65 -104.82
CA GLN A 474 -151.13 -111.50 -105.86
C GLN A 474 -150.76 -112.92 -105.36
N ALA A 475 -150.36 -113.04 -104.10
CA ALA A 475 -150.16 -114.33 -103.41
C ALA A 475 -151.48 -115.08 -103.18
N GLN A 476 -152.56 -114.39 -102.77
CA GLN A 476 -153.88 -115.02 -102.60
C GLN A 476 -154.43 -115.59 -103.91
N ARG A 477 -154.15 -114.93 -105.04
CA ARG A 477 -154.64 -115.37 -106.37
C ARG A 477 -153.92 -116.60 -106.90
N THR A 478 -152.67 -116.83 -106.51
CA THR A 478 -151.86 -117.98 -106.97
C THR A 478 -152.12 -119.24 -106.14
N ALA A 479 -152.41 -119.11 -104.83
CA ALA A 479 -152.80 -120.23 -103.98
C ALA A 479 -154.12 -120.90 -104.44
N LEU A 480 -155.10 -120.11 -104.88
CA LEU A 480 -156.41 -120.61 -105.33
C LEU A 480 -156.36 -121.43 -106.63
N GLU A 481 -155.45 -121.11 -107.55
CA GLU A 481 -155.29 -121.89 -108.79
C GLU A 481 -154.54 -123.22 -108.55
N GLN A 482 -153.69 -123.29 -107.52
CA GLN A 482 -152.96 -124.53 -107.16
C GLN A 482 -153.84 -125.56 -106.45
N GLU A 483 -154.82 -125.15 -105.63
CA GLU A 483 -155.80 -126.07 -105.04
C GLU A 483 -156.69 -126.73 -106.10
N LYS A 484 -157.09 -125.98 -107.14
CA LYS A 484 -157.91 -126.49 -108.24
C LYS A 484 -157.24 -127.67 -108.95
N ASN A 485 -155.98 -127.51 -109.34
CA ASN A 485 -155.25 -128.54 -110.08
C ASN A 485 -155.00 -129.80 -109.22
N ARG A 486 -154.72 -129.65 -107.92
CA ARG A 486 -154.54 -130.79 -107.00
C ARG A 486 -155.75 -131.71 -106.90
N LEU A 487 -156.96 -131.18 -107.06
CA LEU A 487 -158.19 -131.97 -107.04
C LEU A 487 -158.45 -132.70 -108.37
N GLU A 488 -157.81 -132.27 -109.47
CA GLU A 488 -157.86 -132.95 -110.76
C GLU A 488 -156.81 -134.09 -110.84
N ASP A 489 -155.58 -133.86 -110.36
CA ASP A 489 -154.51 -134.87 -110.31
C ASP A 489 -154.88 -136.07 -109.39
N ALA A 490 -155.45 -135.80 -108.22
CA ALA A 490 -155.85 -136.82 -107.25
C ALA A 490 -156.94 -137.78 -107.77
N LEU A 491 -157.65 -137.43 -108.85
CA LEU A 491 -158.63 -138.30 -109.48
C LEU A 491 -157.97 -139.35 -110.39
N ALA A 492 -156.83 -139.02 -110.99
CA ALA A 492 -156.10 -139.91 -111.91
C ALA A 492 -155.26 -140.96 -111.17
N GLU A 493 -154.63 -140.58 -110.06
CA GLU A 493 -153.70 -141.45 -109.32
C GLU A 493 -154.41 -142.69 -108.72
N VAL A 494 -155.69 -142.55 -108.34
CA VAL A 494 -156.55 -143.66 -107.88
C VAL A 494 -156.83 -144.70 -108.98
N GLN A 495 -156.81 -144.31 -110.26
CA GLN A 495 -156.99 -145.26 -111.36
C GLN A 495 -155.71 -146.07 -111.66
N GLN A 496 -154.53 -145.55 -111.32
CA GLN A 496 -153.25 -146.20 -111.63
C GLN A 496 -152.79 -147.20 -110.55
N GLN A 497 -153.24 -147.05 -109.30
CA GLN A 497 -152.92 -147.97 -108.21
C GLN A 497 -153.54 -149.38 -108.35
N LEU A 498 -154.43 -149.61 -109.32
CA LEU A 498 -155.06 -150.91 -109.54
C LEU A 498 -154.20 -151.89 -110.37
N GLU A 499 -153.27 -151.38 -111.20
CA GLU A 499 -152.47 -152.22 -112.12
C GLU A 499 -151.10 -152.62 -111.53
N GLY A 500 -150.62 -151.92 -110.50
CA GLY A 500 -149.29 -152.15 -109.91
C GLY A 500 -149.11 -153.48 -109.15
N GLN A 501 -150.19 -154.09 -108.66
CA GLN A 501 -150.13 -155.31 -107.83
C GLN A 501 -149.68 -156.58 -108.58
N GLU A 502 -149.57 -156.54 -109.91
CA GLU A 502 -149.15 -157.71 -110.71
C GLU A 502 -147.63 -157.87 -110.86
N GLN A 503 -146.85 -156.77 -110.80
CA GLN A 503 -145.44 -156.78 -111.23
C GLN A 503 -144.44 -157.03 -110.09
N GLU A 504 -144.71 -156.61 -108.84
CA GLU A 504 -143.83 -156.90 -107.68
C GLU A 504 -143.72 -158.40 -107.36
N ARG A 505 -144.66 -159.22 -107.89
CA ARG A 505 -144.56 -160.68 -107.94
C ARG A 505 -143.26 -161.17 -108.61
N ASN A 506 -142.65 -160.36 -109.47
CA ASN A 506 -141.96 -160.87 -110.65
C ASN A 506 -140.56 -160.27 -110.92
N GLU A 507 -139.79 -159.88 -109.87
CA GLU A 507 -138.39 -160.34 -109.70
C GLU A 507 -137.62 -159.78 -108.47
N GLN A 508 -138.25 -159.83 -107.28
CA GLN A 508 -137.49 -160.22 -106.06
C GLN A 508 -136.89 -161.65 -106.14
N GLN A 509 -137.05 -162.32 -107.29
CA GLN A 509 -136.35 -163.53 -107.70
C GLN A 509 -134.91 -163.28 -108.23
N GLN A 510 -134.48 -162.02 -108.43
CA GLN A 510 -133.08 -161.69 -108.73
C GLN A 510 -132.38 -160.92 -107.59
N GLU A 511 -132.98 -160.88 -106.38
CA GLU A 511 -132.37 -160.33 -105.16
C GLU A 511 -131.30 -161.26 -104.54
N ILE A 512 -131.38 -162.56 -104.81
CA ILE A 512 -130.66 -163.63 -104.09
C ILE A 512 -129.32 -163.99 -104.76
N ALA A 513 -129.11 -163.56 -106.01
CA ALA A 513 -127.90 -163.87 -106.77
C ALA A 513 -126.69 -163.08 -106.21
N GLU A 514 -125.82 -163.79 -105.49
CA GLU A 514 -124.46 -163.35 -105.14
C GLU A 514 -124.38 -162.14 -104.18
N LYS A 515 -125.43 -161.99 -103.36
CA LYS A 515 -125.48 -161.33 -102.04
C LYS A 515 -124.52 -162.00 -101.00
N GLU A 516 -123.43 -162.59 -101.48
CA GLU A 516 -122.79 -163.75 -100.86
C GLU A 516 -121.27 -163.83 -101.07
N GLN A 517 -120.61 -162.89 -101.79
CA GLN A 517 -119.13 -162.75 -101.70
C GLN A 517 -118.69 -161.77 -100.59
N ARG A 518 -119.32 -161.98 -99.42
CA ARG A 518 -118.75 -161.85 -98.08
C ARG A 518 -118.20 -160.45 -97.73
N TYR A 519 -118.99 -159.58 -97.09
CA TYR A 519 -120.13 -159.92 -96.22
C TYR A 519 -119.73 -161.00 -95.18
N HIS A 520 -118.52 -160.85 -94.58
CA HIS A 520 -118.00 -161.64 -93.45
C HIS A 520 -116.56 -161.20 -93.04
N GLN A 521 -116.35 -159.91 -92.74
CA GLN A 521 -115.35 -159.48 -91.74
C GLN A 521 -115.87 -158.29 -90.92
N MET A 522 -117.09 -158.45 -90.39
CA MET A 522 -117.58 -157.76 -89.20
C MET A 522 -117.73 -156.21 -89.35
N GLU A 523 -118.87 -155.66 -89.80
CA GLU A 523 -120.20 -156.29 -89.90
C GLU A 523 -120.67 -156.87 -88.54
N GLU A 524 -121.80 -157.58 -88.49
CA GLU A 524 -122.16 -158.56 -87.44
C GLU A 524 -121.81 -158.23 -85.97
N ALA A 525 -122.04 -156.98 -85.54
CA ALA A 525 -122.75 -156.69 -84.29
C ALA A 525 -123.21 -155.22 -84.22
N VAL A 526 -124.30 -154.97 -83.48
CA VAL A 526 -124.74 -153.64 -83.03
C VAL A 526 -125.18 -152.65 -84.16
N ALA A 527 -125.73 -153.19 -85.24
CA ALA A 527 -126.95 -152.62 -85.84
C ALA A 527 -128.23 -153.20 -85.18
N GLU A 528 -128.07 -153.87 -84.02
CA GLU A 528 -129.03 -154.81 -83.43
C GLU A 528 -129.30 -154.56 -81.93
N LEU A 529 -128.61 -153.58 -81.31
CA LEU A 529 -128.99 -152.96 -80.04
C LEU A 529 -128.80 -151.44 -80.18
N GLU A 530 -129.76 -150.58 -79.88
CA GLU A 530 -131.18 -150.77 -79.55
C GLU A 530 -131.87 -149.46 -79.99
N ALA A 531 -133.03 -149.43 -80.65
CA ALA A 531 -134.35 -149.86 -80.16
C ALA A 531 -134.77 -149.27 -78.78
N ALA A 532 -133.91 -148.46 -78.15
CA ALA A 532 -134.15 -147.60 -76.98
C ALA A 532 -133.58 -146.21 -77.31
N LEU A 533 -134.07 -145.50 -78.33
CA LEU A 533 -135.44 -145.03 -78.45
C LEU A 533 -135.84 -144.13 -77.25
N SER A 534 -135.56 -142.85 -77.44
CA SER A 534 -136.56 -141.78 -77.28
C SER A 534 -136.93 -141.25 -75.87
N THR A 535 -137.53 -140.05 -75.92
CA THR A 535 -138.80 -139.72 -75.25
C THR A 535 -139.09 -140.33 -73.87
N VAL A 536 -138.36 -139.84 -72.86
CA VAL A 536 -139.03 -139.02 -71.82
C VAL A 536 -138.26 -137.70 -71.75
N LEU A 537 -138.56 -136.77 -72.66
CA LEU A 537 -139.48 -135.64 -72.43
C LEU A 537 -138.79 -134.54 -71.58
N MET A 538 -138.52 -133.37 -72.14
CA MET A 538 -139.46 -132.23 -72.27
C MET A 538 -139.88 -131.66 -70.89
N MET A 539 -140.01 -130.34 -70.70
CA MET A 539 -140.45 -129.33 -71.68
C MET A 539 -140.06 -127.91 -71.24
N MET A 540 -140.05 -126.94 -72.18
CA MET A 540 -139.97 -125.47 -71.98
C MET A 540 -138.59 -124.94 -71.48
N LEU A 541 -138.05 -123.77 -71.82
CA LEU A 541 -138.16 -122.67 -72.83
C LEU A 541 -137.43 -121.47 -72.17
N GLY A 542 -136.67 -120.58 -72.81
CA GLY A 542 -136.11 -120.56 -74.17
C GLY A 542 -135.63 -119.15 -74.61
N LYS A 543 -134.54 -119.08 -75.41
CA LYS A 543 -133.99 -117.93 -76.19
C LYS A 543 -133.48 -116.69 -75.40
N THR A 544 -132.26 -116.12 -75.53
CA THR A 544 -131.10 -116.11 -76.48
C THR A 544 -131.27 -115.34 -77.80
N PRO A 545 -130.19 -114.75 -78.38
CA PRO A 545 -129.24 -113.73 -77.91
C PRO A 545 -129.31 -112.44 -78.81
N ASP A 546 -128.66 -111.28 -78.61
CA ASP A 546 -127.24 -110.90 -78.36
C ASP A 546 -126.28 -111.25 -79.54
N PRO A 547 -125.31 -110.36 -79.94
CA PRO A 547 -124.04 -110.29 -79.20
C PRO A 547 -123.29 -108.92 -79.12
N SER A 548 -122.29 -108.89 -78.24
CA SER A 548 -121.31 -107.82 -77.93
C SER A 548 -119.97 -107.87 -78.70
N GLU A 549 -119.18 -106.78 -78.70
CA GLU A 549 -117.68 -106.68 -78.73
C GLU A 549 -117.26 -105.19 -78.46
N LYS A 550 -116.04 -104.77 -78.04
CA LYS A 550 -114.76 -105.43 -77.68
C LYS A 550 -113.86 -104.60 -76.69
N GLN A 551 -112.79 -105.28 -76.25
CA GLN A 551 -111.43 -104.95 -75.73
C GLN A 551 -110.67 -103.68 -76.24
N SER A 552 -109.53 -103.18 -75.66
CA SER A 552 -108.80 -103.42 -74.37
C SER A 552 -107.45 -102.63 -74.22
N MET A 553 -106.97 -102.38 -72.98
CA MET A 553 -105.53 -102.25 -72.54
C MET A 553 -104.70 -101.03 -73.07
N THR A 554 -103.57 -100.54 -72.50
CA THR A 554 -102.88 -100.61 -71.17
C THR A 554 -101.82 -99.47 -71.03
N GLU A 555 -101.36 -99.23 -69.78
CA GLU A 555 -99.96 -98.84 -69.36
C GLU A 555 -99.31 -97.52 -69.87
N ASP A 556 -98.28 -96.91 -69.25
CA ASP A 556 -97.75 -96.65 -67.87
C ASP A 556 -96.26 -96.17 -68.05
N GLU A 557 -95.52 -95.45 -67.20
CA GLU A 557 -95.67 -94.65 -65.95
C GLU A 557 -94.38 -93.77 -65.79
N GLU A 558 -94.12 -93.18 -64.60
CA GLU A 558 -92.78 -92.76 -64.06
C GLU A 558 -92.14 -91.43 -64.56
N ASP A 559 -91.20 -90.75 -63.85
CA ASP A 559 -90.45 -91.08 -62.61
C ASP A 559 -90.07 -89.82 -61.76
N ASP A 560 -89.37 -90.09 -60.64
CA ASP A 560 -88.30 -89.31 -59.97
C ASP A 560 -88.66 -88.12 -59.06
N THR A 561 -88.03 -87.93 -57.89
CA THR A 561 -87.64 -88.84 -56.78
C THR A 561 -87.31 -87.97 -55.54
N ASP A 562 -87.37 -88.54 -54.32
CA ASP A 562 -86.35 -88.22 -53.31
C ASP A 562 -86.18 -89.38 -52.31
N LYS A 563 -84.95 -89.71 -51.91
CA LYS A 563 -84.60 -90.97 -51.20
C LYS A 563 -83.40 -90.82 -50.24
N HIS A 564 -83.61 -90.41 -48.98
CA HIS A 564 -82.60 -90.60 -47.92
C HIS A 564 -83.17 -90.80 -46.50
N ALA A 565 -83.46 -92.05 -46.13
CA ALA A 565 -83.75 -92.45 -44.74
C ALA A 565 -83.41 -93.95 -44.50
N PHE A 566 -82.12 -94.32 -44.63
CA PHE A 566 -81.64 -95.67 -44.33
C PHE A 566 -81.19 -95.79 -42.86
N LEU A 567 -81.12 -97.02 -42.32
CA LEU A 567 -80.70 -97.35 -40.94
C LEU A 567 -81.65 -96.98 -39.77
N LEU A 568 -82.89 -97.45 -39.85
CA LEU A 568 -83.53 -98.16 -38.73
C LEU A 568 -84.72 -98.93 -39.31
N ASP A 569 -84.56 -100.23 -39.52
CA ASP A 569 -85.48 -100.97 -40.38
C ASP A 569 -86.79 -101.35 -39.67
N GLN A 570 -87.69 -100.37 -39.66
CA GLN A 570 -89.05 -100.53 -39.17
C GLN A 570 -89.91 -101.37 -40.11
N SER A 571 -89.43 -101.76 -41.31
CA SER A 571 -90.08 -102.82 -42.09
C SER A 571 -89.86 -104.16 -41.41
N VAL A 572 -88.62 -104.56 -41.10
CA VAL A 572 -88.29 -105.85 -40.45
C VAL A 572 -88.98 -106.02 -39.10
N LEU A 573 -89.07 -104.96 -38.27
CA LEU A 573 -89.82 -105.04 -37.00
C LEU A 573 -91.34 -105.18 -37.24
N ARG A 574 -91.90 -104.41 -38.18
CA ARG A 574 -93.33 -104.46 -38.53
C ARG A 574 -93.71 -105.77 -39.24
N GLU A 575 -92.79 -106.35 -40.01
CA GLU A 575 -92.91 -107.67 -40.64
C GLU A 575 -92.86 -108.78 -39.58
N LEU A 576 -91.93 -108.74 -38.63
CA LEU A 576 -91.90 -109.69 -37.52
C LEU A 576 -93.17 -109.60 -36.66
N GLU A 577 -93.65 -108.39 -36.39
CA GLU A 577 -94.89 -108.12 -35.66
C GLU A 577 -96.12 -108.62 -36.44
N THR A 578 -96.19 -108.35 -37.75
CA THR A 578 -97.24 -108.87 -38.66
C THR A 578 -97.19 -110.39 -38.77
N CYS A 579 -96.00 -110.99 -38.84
CA CYS A 579 -95.83 -112.45 -38.84
C CYS A 579 -96.27 -113.07 -37.52
N CYS A 580 -95.97 -112.44 -36.38
CA CYS A 580 -96.45 -112.92 -35.07
C CYS A 580 -97.98 -112.80 -34.95
N GLN A 581 -98.58 -111.74 -35.49
CA GLN A 581 -100.03 -111.58 -35.57
C GLN A 581 -100.66 -112.64 -36.50
N ALA A 582 -100.07 -112.91 -37.66
CA ALA A 582 -100.50 -113.95 -38.60
C ALA A 582 -100.37 -115.38 -38.02
N LEU A 583 -99.28 -115.64 -37.27
CA LEU A 583 -99.10 -116.90 -36.55
C LEU A 583 -100.12 -117.06 -35.41
N ASN A 584 -100.40 -115.99 -34.65
CA ASN A 584 -101.44 -116.00 -33.62
C ASN A 584 -102.84 -116.24 -34.22
N THR A 585 -103.22 -115.56 -35.32
CA THR A 585 -104.52 -115.78 -35.97
C THR A 585 -104.66 -117.20 -36.54
N LEU A 586 -103.59 -117.80 -37.07
CA LEU A 586 -103.56 -119.22 -37.47
C LEU A 586 -103.72 -120.21 -36.29
N THR A 587 -103.57 -119.77 -35.05
CA THR A 587 -103.78 -120.59 -33.84
C THR A 587 -105.08 -120.34 -33.08
N THR A 588 -105.88 -119.34 -33.50
CA THR A 588 -107.23 -119.07 -32.95
C THR A 588 -108.32 -119.68 -33.83
N GLU A 589 -109.54 -119.84 -33.31
CA GLU A 589 -110.63 -120.65 -33.92
C GLU A 589 -111.14 -120.16 -35.30
N ASN A 590 -110.67 -119.02 -35.80
CA ASN A 590 -111.08 -118.44 -37.08
C ASN A 590 -110.18 -118.86 -38.28
N GLY A 591 -109.20 -119.74 -38.08
CA GLY A 591 -108.38 -120.31 -39.17
C GLY A 591 -109.14 -121.32 -40.06
N PRO A 592 -108.73 -121.51 -41.33
CA PRO A 592 -109.41 -122.42 -42.26
C PRO A 592 -109.33 -123.89 -41.81
N LYS A 593 -110.49 -124.55 -41.72
CA LYS A 593 -110.70 -125.87 -41.08
C LYS A 593 -110.07 -127.10 -41.79
N GLN A 594 -109.08 -126.89 -42.67
CA GLN A 594 -108.37 -127.95 -43.39
C GLN A 594 -106.97 -128.24 -42.84
N SER A 595 -106.39 -127.36 -42.01
CA SER A 595 -105.06 -127.54 -41.43
C SER A 595 -105.06 -128.17 -40.03
N THR A 596 -106.16 -128.03 -39.27
CA THR A 596 -106.27 -128.50 -37.87
C THR A 596 -106.42 -130.02 -37.73
N THR A 597 -106.80 -130.73 -38.80
CA THR A 597 -107.07 -132.18 -38.80
C THR A 597 -105.83 -133.06 -38.92
N LEU A 598 -104.64 -132.51 -39.17
CA LEU A 598 -103.44 -133.32 -39.49
C LEU A 598 -102.38 -133.43 -38.38
N CYS A 599 -102.21 -132.45 -37.48
CA CYS A 599 -101.43 -132.68 -36.25
C CYS A 599 -101.61 -131.59 -35.17
N SER A 600 -101.95 -131.97 -33.93
CA SER A 600 -102.14 -131.03 -32.80
C SER A 600 -100.83 -130.52 -32.16
N SER A 601 -99.67 -131.06 -32.54
CA SER A 601 -98.37 -130.52 -32.09
C SER A 601 -97.99 -129.23 -32.82
N PHE A 602 -98.43 -129.08 -34.09
CA PHE A 602 -98.10 -127.95 -34.95
C PHE A 602 -98.62 -126.63 -34.38
N THR A 603 -99.90 -126.57 -34.00
CA THR A 603 -100.53 -125.39 -33.39
C THR A 603 -99.80 -124.91 -32.12
N LYS A 604 -99.29 -125.85 -31.30
CA LYS A 604 -98.53 -125.53 -30.08
C LYS A 604 -97.13 -124.97 -30.38
N ILE A 605 -96.53 -125.36 -31.50
CA ILE A 605 -95.25 -124.79 -31.96
C ILE A 605 -95.48 -123.38 -32.50
N LEU A 606 -96.49 -123.18 -33.37
CA LEU A 606 -96.84 -121.86 -33.92
C LEU A 606 -97.11 -120.83 -32.81
N ALA A 607 -97.95 -121.17 -31.83
CA ALA A 607 -98.25 -120.29 -30.70
C ALA A 607 -96.98 -119.94 -29.89
N ARG A 608 -96.13 -120.94 -29.61
CA ARG A 608 -94.87 -120.73 -28.87
C ARG A 608 -93.88 -119.87 -29.65
N VAL A 609 -93.82 -119.98 -30.98
CA VAL A 609 -93.02 -119.10 -31.83
C VAL A 609 -93.55 -117.67 -31.77
N ALA A 610 -94.86 -117.47 -31.88
CA ALA A 610 -95.48 -116.15 -31.77
C ALA A 610 -95.21 -115.48 -30.41
N THR A 611 -95.34 -116.19 -29.28
CA THR A 611 -95.02 -115.63 -27.95
C THR A 611 -93.53 -115.31 -27.78
N ILE A 612 -92.63 -116.04 -28.47
CA ILE A 612 -91.19 -115.72 -28.47
C ILE A 612 -90.92 -114.48 -29.32
N GLY A 613 -91.50 -114.38 -30.52
CA GLY A 613 -91.37 -113.20 -31.38
C GLY A 613 -91.93 -111.94 -30.74
N GLU A 614 -93.12 -112.00 -30.15
CA GLU A 614 -93.74 -110.92 -29.36
C GLU A 614 -92.83 -110.49 -28.19
N ARG A 615 -92.19 -111.43 -27.49
CA ARG A 615 -91.22 -111.09 -26.43
C ARG A 615 -89.97 -110.40 -26.99
N VAL A 616 -89.47 -110.83 -28.15
CA VAL A 616 -88.31 -110.21 -28.81
C VAL A 616 -88.65 -108.79 -29.28
N VAL A 617 -89.81 -108.57 -29.92
CA VAL A 617 -90.29 -107.24 -30.32
C VAL A 617 -90.41 -106.32 -29.11
N ASN A 618 -91.02 -106.78 -28.01
CA ASN A 618 -91.13 -105.99 -26.78
C ASN A 618 -89.77 -105.66 -26.14
N GLU A 619 -88.82 -106.59 -26.13
CA GLU A 619 -87.48 -106.34 -25.57
C GLU A 619 -86.63 -105.42 -26.46
N VAL A 620 -86.72 -105.55 -27.79
CA VAL A 620 -86.08 -104.63 -28.74
C VAL A 620 -86.67 -103.23 -28.62
N ASN A 621 -88.00 -103.10 -28.54
CA ASN A 621 -88.66 -101.81 -28.30
C ASN A 621 -88.26 -101.21 -26.94
N ARG A 622 -88.09 -102.03 -25.89
CA ARG A 622 -87.58 -101.58 -24.58
C ARG A 622 -86.13 -101.10 -24.65
N ALA A 623 -85.27 -101.80 -25.38
CA ALA A 623 -83.88 -101.42 -25.59
C ALA A 623 -83.77 -100.11 -26.39
N LEU A 624 -84.52 -99.97 -27.49
CA LEU A 624 -84.62 -98.75 -28.28
C LEU A 624 -85.14 -97.57 -27.42
N ALA A 625 -86.13 -97.80 -26.56
CA ALA A 625 -86.64 -96.78 -25.64
C ALA A 625 -85.69 -96.46 -24.48
N SER A 626 -84.73 -97.33 -24.13
CA SER A 626 -83.62 -96.99 -23.22
C SER A 626 -82.58 -96.16 -23.94
N TRP A 627 -82.09 -96.64 -25.09
CA TRP A 627 -81.11 -95.95 -25.92
C TRP A 627 -81.56 -94.55 -26.36
N ALA A 628 -82.84 -94.36 -26.69
CA ALA A 628 -83.40 -93.05 -27.00
C ALA A 628 -83.31 -92.09 -25.80
N ARG A 629 -83.62 -92.55 -24.59
CA ARG A 629 -83.50 -91.74 -23.37
C ARG A 629 -82.05 -91.49 -22.99
N GLU A 630 -81.18 -92.48 -23.08
CA GLU A 630 -79.73 -92.34 -22.84
C GLU A 630 -79.09 -91.35 -23.81
N ARG A 631 -79.48 -91.40 -25.10
CA ARG A 631 -79.09 -90.41 -26.12
C ARG A 631 -79.60 -89.00 -25.79
N THR A 632 -80.86 -88.84 -25.41
CA THR A 632 -81.41 -87.53 -25.02
C THR A 632 -80.70 -86.98 -23.79
N ASN A 633 -80.56 -87.79 -22.74
CA ASN A 633 -79.83 -87.43 -21.52
C ASN A 633 -78.37 -87.04 -21.83
N LEU A 634 -77.68 -87.77 -22.73
CA LEU A 634 -76.33 -87.43 -23.14
C LEU A 634 -76.27 -86.07 -23.85
N VAL A 635 -77.18 -85.81 -24.80
CA VAL A 635 -77.29 -84.51 -25.49
C VAL A 635 -77.59 -83.38 -24.50
N GLU A 636 -78.48 -83.60 -23.52
CA GLU A 636 -78.75 -82.64 -22.44
C GLU A 636 -77.50 -82.40 -21.57
N THR A 637 -76.77 -83.44 -21.16
CA THR A 637 -75.53 -83.27 -20.39
C THR A 637 -74.46 -82.52 -21.16
N CYS A 638 -74.27 -82.80 -22.45
CA CYS A 638 -73.38 -82.04 -23.33
C CYS A 638 -73.80 -80.57 -23.41
N ALA A 639 -75.08 -80.28 -23.62
CA ALA A 639 -75.60 -78.91 -23.65
C ALA A 639 -75.39 -78.17 -22.30
N THR A 640 -75.54 -78.84 -21.16
CA THR A 640 -75.23 -78.24 -19.84
C THR A 640 -73.73 -78.03 -19.63
N LEU A 641 -72.87 -78.91 -20.17
CA LEU A 641 -71.42 -78.77 -20.11
C LEU A 641 -70.95 -77.60 -20.97
N ASP A 642 -71.44 -77.49 -22.21
CA ASP A 642 -71.15 -76.38 -23.12
C ASP A 642 -71.64 -75.04 -22.56
N ALA A 643 -72.84 -75.01 -21.95
CA ALA A 643 -73.34 -73.83 -21.25
C ALA A 643 -72.47 -73.43 -20.05
N THR A 644 -71.94 -74.41 -19.31
CA THR A 644 -71.03 -74.18 -18.16
C THR A 644 -69.66 -73.70 -18.64
N ALA A 645 -69.11 -74.32 -19.69
CA ALA A 645 -67.84 -73.92 -20.30
C ALA A 645 -67.92 -72.48 -20.85
N LYS A 646 -69.04 -72.13 -21.51
CA LYS A 646 -69.30 -70.77 -21.98
C LYS A 646 -69.50 -69.76 -20.84
N MET A 647 -70.14 -70.14 -19.73
CA MET A 647 -70.19 -69.31 -18.53
C MET A 647 -68.78 -69.03 -17.98
N CYS A 648 -67.93 -70.06 -17.90
CA CYS A 648 -66.55 -69.92 -17.44
C CYS A 648 -65.71 -69.05 -18.39
N GLN A 649 -65.89 -69.19 -19.71
CA GLN A 649 -65.25 -68.32 -20.71
C GLN A 649 -65.66 -66.86 -20.51
N ASN A 650 -66.97 -66.58 -20.48
CA ASN A 650 -67.49 -65.21 -20.31
C ASN A 650 -66.98 -64.56 -19.01
N GLU A 651 -66.91 -65.30 -17.89
CA GLU A 651 -66.37 -64.77 -16.63
C GLU A 651 -64.84 -64.56 -16.71
N MET A 652 -64.08 -65.43 -17.39
CA MET A 652 -62.64 -65.24 -17.61
C MET A 652 -62.35 -64.02 -18.51
N GLU A 653 -63.13 -63.81 -19.56
CA GLU A 653 -63.05 -62.63 -20.43
C GLU A 653 -63.35 -61.37 -19.61
N LYS A 654 -64.47 -61.35 -18.88
CA LYS A 654 -64.82 -60.26 -17.96
C LYS A 654 -63.74 -59.97 -16.90
N ARG A 655 -63.04 -60.99 -16.38
CA ARG A 655 -61.89 -60.78 -15.47
C ARG A 655 -60.65 -60.27 -16.18
N HIS A 656 -60.47 -60.60 -17.46
CA HIS A 656 -59.38 -60.04 -18.26
C HIS A 656 -59.59 -58.54 -18.47
N ASP A 657 -60.82 -58.15 -18.84
CA ASP A 657 -61.23 -56.76 -19.02
C ASP A 657 -61.10 -55.97 -17.70
N GLU A 658 -61.63 -56.49 -16.58
CA GLU A 658 -61.45 -55.89 -15.23
C GLU A 658 -59.95 -55.67 -14.89
N ILE A 659 -59.07 -56.63 -15.24
CA ILE A 659 -57.63 -56.54 -14.99
C ILE A 659 -56.95 -55.54 -15.94
N GLN A 660 -57.45 -55.37 -17.17
CA GLN A 660 -56.95 -54.35 -18.09
C GLN A 660 -57.34 -52.94 -17.62
N ASP A 661 -58.62 -52.71 -17.28
CA ASP A 661 -59.12 -51.44 -16.73
C ASP A 661 -58.30 -50.99 -15.51
N TYR A 662 -58.01 -51.91 -14.56
CA TYR A 662 -57.19 -51.59 -13.39
C TYR A 662 -55.72 -51.31 -13.74
N ARG A 663 -55.17 -51.87 -14.82
CA ARG A 663 -53.80 -51.56 -15.27
C ARG A 663 -53.73 -50.19 -15.96
N GLU A 664 -54.74 -49.83 -16.74
CA GLU A 664 -54.82 -48.52 -17.39
C GLU A 664 -55.01 -47.42 -16.34
N GLN A 665 -55.90 -47.62 -15.36
CA GLN A 665 -56.04 -46.73 -14.19
C GLN A 665 -54.74 -46.63 -13.37
N LEU A 666 -54.01 -47.73 -13.17
CA LEU A 666 -52.73 -47.68 -12.44
C LEU A 666 -51.65 -46.91 -13.21
N ALA A 667 -51.63 -47.02 -14.53
CA ALA A 667 -50.70 -46.26 -15.40
C ALA A 667 -51.04 -44.76 -15.42
N GLU A 668 -52.33 -44.41 -15.49
CA GLU A 668 -52.81 -43.02 -15.38
C GLU A 668 -52.40 -42.41 -14.03
N ARG A 669 -52.66 -43.12 -12.91
CA ARG A 669 -52.23 -42.67 -11.56
C ARG A 669 -50.71 -42.58 -11.41
N ALA A 670 -49.94 -43.44 -12.06
CA ALA A 670 -48.48 -43.33 -12.06
C ALA A 670 -48.03 -42.05 -12.81
N SER A 671 -48.66 -41.73 -13.94
CA SER A 671 -48.38 -40.51 -14.70
C SER A 671 -48.80 -39.24 -13.96
N GLU A 672 -49.91 -39.26 -13.20
CA GLU A 672 -50.28 -38.15 -12.32
C GLU A 672 -49.21 -37.91 -11.23
N VAL A 673 -48.76 -38.98 -10.57
CA VAL A 673 -47.73 -38.89 -9.51
C VAL A 673 -46.38 -38.41 -10.05
N GLU A 674 -45.99 -38.85 -11.25
CA GLU A 674 -44.79 -38.36 -11.93
C GLU A 674 -44.91 -36.87 -12.31
N ALA A 675 -46.08 -36.43 -12.78
CA ALA A 675 -46.33 -35.01 -13.05
C ALA A 675 -46.27 -34.15 -11.77
N TYR A 676 -46.89 -34.59 -10.67
CA TYR A 676 -46.80 -33.90 -9.38
C TYR A 676 -45.38 -33.89 -8.80
N ALA A 677 -44.57 -34.93 -9.03
CA ALA A 677 -43.16 -34.93 -8.66
C ALA A 677 -42.36 -33.86 -9.44
N MET A 678 -42.57 -33.76 -10.75
CA MET A 678 -41.96 -32.70 -11.57
C MET A 678 -42.43 -31.29 -11.19
N GLU A 679 -43.68 -31.12 -10.79
CA GLU A 679 -44.22 -29.85 -10.27
C GLU A 679 -43.56 -29.47 -8.93
N LEU A 680 -43.38 -30.43 -8.01
CA LEU A 680 -42.68 -30.23 -6.75
C LEU A 680 -41.20 -29.90 -6.92
N ASP A 681 -40.47 -30.62 -7.79
CA ASP A 681 -39.07 -30.30 -8.13
C ASP A 681 -38.94 -28.89 -8.73
N THR A 682 -39.91 -28.49 -9.57
CA THR A 682 -39.97 -27.14 -10.17
C THR A 682 -40.24 -26.07 -9.10
N LEU A 683 -41.12 -26.35 -8.13
CA LEU A 683 -41.42 -25.44 -7.02
C LEU A 683 -40.24 -25.30 -6.04
N ASP A 684 -39.52 -26.38 -5.73
CA ASP A 684 -38.35 -26.31 -4.85
C ASP A 684 -37.18 -25.56 -5.50
N GLU A 685 -36.94 -25.72 -6.80
CA GLU A 685 -35.93 -24.92 -7.51
C GLU A 685 -36.33 -23.43 -7.60
N GLN A 686 -37.63 -23.11 -7.76
CA GLN A 686 -38.13 -21.73 -7.65
C GLN A 686 -37.94 -21.17 -6.23
N LEU A 687 -38.20 -21.97 -5.19
CA LEU A 687 -37.98 -21.57 -3.79
C LEU A 687 -36.49 -21.28 -3.52
N ARG A 688 -35.59 -22.13 -4.01
CA ARG A 688 -34.14 -21.91 -3.91
C ARG A 688 -33.68 -20.66 -4.65
N SER A 689 -34.20 -20.39 -5.86
CA SER A 689 -33.90 -19.15 -6.60
C SER A 689 -34.34 -17.91 -5.82
N ALA A 690 -35.60 -17.91 -5.33
CA ALA A 690 -36.13 -16.82 -4.53
C ALA A 690 -35.35 -16.60 -3.23
N GLN A 691 -34.92 -17.67 -2.55
CA GLN A 691 -34.08 -17.56 -1.36
C GLN A 691 -32.70 -16.98 -1.69
N ALA A 692 -32.05 -17.43 -2.77
CA ALA A 692 -30.76 -16.88 -3.22
C ALA A 692 -30.87 -15.41 -3.65
N GLU A 693 -31.99 -15.00 -4.23
CA GLU A 693 -32.30 -13.60 -4.54
C GLU A 693 -32.49 -12.75 -3.26
N CYS A 694 -33.16 -13.28 -2.23
CA CYS A 694 -33.25 -12.64 -0.92
C CYS A 694 -31.88 -12.52 -0.22
N GLU A 695 -31.06 -13.57 -0.23
CA GLU A 695 -29.71 -13.54 0.33
C GLU A 695 -28.81 -12.52 -0.41
N ALA A 696 -28.93 -12.43 -1.73
CA ALA A 696 -28.26 -11.41 -2.53
C ALA A 696 -28.77 -9.99 -2.23
N PHE A 697 -30.08 -9.81 -1.99
CA PHE A 697 -30.66 -8.53 -1.58
C PHE A 697 -30.10 -8.07 -0.22
N TYR A 698 -30.10 -8.94 0.80
CA TYR A 698 -29.53 -8.61 2.11
C TYR A 698 -28.03 -8.29 2.04
N ALA A 699 -27.26 -9.01 1.21
CA ALA A 699 -25.85 -8.68 0.98
C ALA A 699 -25.64 -7.31 0.31
N LEU A 700 -26.58 -6.87 -0.55
CA LEU A 700 -26.56 -5.53 -1.15
C LEU A 700 -26.96 -4.43 -0.15
N GLU A 701 -27.94 -4.71 0.73
CA GLU A 701 -28.36 -3.80 1.82
C GLU A 701 -27.24 -3.62 2.87
N GLU A 702 -26.58 -4.72 3.27
CA GLU A 702 -25.42 -4.70 4.17
C GLU A 702 -24.16 -4.09 3.51
N HIS A 703 -24.10 -4.02 2.19
CA HIS A 703 -23.06 -3.28 1.47
C HIS A 703 -23.39 -1.78 1.35
N ALA A 704 -24.65 -1.43 1.09
CA ALA A 704 -25.12 -0.05 0.99
C ALA A 704 -24.98 0.70 2.33
N THR A 705 -25.36 0.06 3.44
CA THR A 705 -25.19 0.61 4.80
C THR A 705 -23.73 0.89 5.13
N ARG A 706 -22.81 -0.06 4.88
CA ARG A 706 -21.36 0.17 5.02
C ARG A 706 -20.83 1.31 4.14
N GLN A 707 -21.38 1.48 2.93
CA GLN A 707 -21.02 2.62 2.07
C GLN A 707 -21.51 3.95 2.65
N GLU A 708 -22.71 3.98 3.26
CA GLU A 708 -23.19 5.17 3.95
C GLU A 708 -22.34 5.51 5.18
N GLU A 709 -22.03 4.55 6.05
CA GLU A 709 -21.10 4.73 7.18
C GLU A 709 -19.75 5.30 6.72
N ALA A 710 -19.17 4.74 5.66
CA ALA A 710 -17.91 5.21 5.07
C ALA A 710 -18.01 6.62 4.46
N LEU A 711 -19.19 7.02 3.96
CA LEU A 711 -19.45 8.39 3.49
C LEU A 711 -19.62 9.36 4.68
N GLN A 712 -20.35 8.97 5.73
CA GLN A 712 -20.51 9.78 6.94
C GLN A 712 -19.15 10.01 7.63
N ALA A 713 -18.32 8.97 7.75
CA ALA A 713 -16.95 9.09 8.28
C ALA A 713 -16.06 10.02 7.43
N LYS A 714 -16.15 9.95 6.09
CA LYS A 714 -15.45 10.89 5.20
C LYS A 714 -15.96 12.32 5.33
N GLN A 715 -17.26 12.52 5.52
CA GLN A 715 -17.82 13.86 5.78
C GLN A 715 -17.33 14.44 7.12
N ALA A 716 -17.20 13.62 8.17
CA ALA A 716 -16.62 14.05 9.44
C ALA A 716 -15.16 14.51 9.24
N LEU A 717 -14.32 13.67 8.64
CA LEU A 717 -12.92 14.01 8.35
C LEU A 717 -12.77 15.28 7.50
N ILE A 718 -13.68 15.52 6.54
CA ILE A 718 -13.69 16.77 5.75
C ILE A 718 -13.98 17.99 6.63
N ARG A 719 -14.94 17.90 7.58
CA ARG A 719 -15.22 18.99 8.53
C ARG A 719 -14.01 19.27 9.42
N ASP A 720 -13.36 18.23 9.93
CA ASP A 720 -12.18 18.35 10.79
C ASP A 720 -11.01 19.01 10.04
N LEU A 721 -10.77 18.60 8.78
CA LEU A 721 -9.76 19.19 7.90
C LEU A 721 -10.08 20.65 7.53
N SER A 722 -11.35 21.00 7.33
CA SER A 722 -11.77 22.40 7.15
C SER A 722 -11.50 23.24 8.40
N ALA A 723 -11.86 22.74 9.59
CA ALA A 723 -11.63 23.45 10.85
C ALA A 723 -10.13 23.65 11.14
N GLU A 724 -9.28 22.66 10.85
CA GLU A 724 -7.82 22.80 10.95
C GLU A 724 -7.25 23.76 9.90
N ASN A 725 -7.79 23.78 8.68
CA ASN A 725 -7.39 24.74 7.65
C ASN A 725 -7.76 26.19 8.04
N ASP A 726 -8.93 26.40 8.64
CA ASP A 726 -9.35 27.70 9.18
C ASP A 726 -8.45 28.12 10.35
N ARG A 727 -8.08 27.17 11.23
CA ARG A 727 -7.12 27.40 12.33
C ARG A 727 -5.73 27.77 11.81
N LEU A 728 -5.23 27.08 10.79
CA LEU A 728 -3.95 27.40 10.14
C LEU A 728 -4.00 28.76 9.45
N SER A 729 -5.11 29.09 8.77
CA SER A 729 -5.34 30.40 8.15
C SER A 729 -5.36 31.53 9.20
N ALA A 730 -5.95 31.31 10.38
CA ALA A 730 -5.90 32.27 11.48
C ALA A 730 -4.47 32.46 12.02
N VAL A 731 -3.67 31.39 12.10
CA VAL A 731 -2.25 31.44 12.50
C VAL A 731 -1.39 32.17 11.46
N GLU A 732 -1.60 31.92 10.16
CA GLU A 732 -0.90 32.63 9.08
C GLU A 732 -1.20 34.13 9.11
N ASN A 733 -2.47 34.51 9.30
CA ASN A 733 -2.86 35.92 9.45
C ASN A 733 -2.20 36.56 10.68
N ALA A 734 -2.13 35.86 11.82
CA ALA A 734 -1.45 36.36 13.01
C ALA A 734 0.07 36.56 12.78
N TYR A 735 0.75 35.63 12.12
CA TYR A 735 2.15 35.78 11.73
C TYR A 735 2.36 36.90 10.70
N SER A 736 1.47 37.07 9.73
CA SER A 736 1.51 38.16 8.76
C SER A 736 1.43 39.53 9.44
N VAL A 737 0.53 39.69 10.43
CA VAL A 737 0.46 40.88 11.29
C VAL A 737 1.76 41.06 12.09
N GLN A 738 2.33 39.98 12.65
CA GLN A 738 3.58 40.05 13.41
C GLN A 738 4.80 40.44 12.54
N VAL A 739 4.87 39.95 11.30
CA VAL A 739 5.90 40.36 10.32
C VAL A 739 5.73 41.84 9.96
N ALA A 740 4.48 42.31 9.77
CA ALA A 740 4.20 43.71 9.50
C ALA A 740 4.53 44.65 10.69
N THR A 741 4.34 44.21 11.94
CA THR A 741 4.78 44.99 13.12
C THR A 741 6.29 44.97 13.29
N ASN A 742 6.95 43.83 13.06
CA ASN A 742 8.41 43.74 13.09
C ASN A 742 9.06 44.62 12.02
N ALA A 743 8.54 44.63 10.78
CA ALA A 743 9.04 45.50 9.72
C ALA A 743 8.94 47.00 10.09
N ARG A 744 7.83 47.42 10.70
CA ARG A 744 7.66 48.80 11.23
C ARG A 744 8.62 49.11 12.38
N TYR A 745 8.95 48.11 13.21
CA TYR A 745 9.91 48.28 14.30
C TYR A 745 11.35 48.38 13.78
N SER A 746 11.73 47.56 12.80
CA SER A 746 13.00 47.66 12.09
C SER A 746 13.18 49.02 11.41
N GLN A 747 12.16 49.51 10.68
CA GLN A 747 12.19 50.85 10.08
C GLN A 747 12.42 51.93 11.15
N ARG A 748 11.68 51.89 12.27
CA ARG A 748 11.86 52.85 13.37
C ARG A 748 13.27 52.80 13.98
N LEU A 749 13.90 51.63 14.06
CA LEU A 749 15.29 51.51 14.53
C LEU A 749 16.27 52.07 13.50
N GLU A 750 16.03 51.87 12.21
CA GLU A 750 16.85 52.43 11.12
C GLU A 750 16.75 53.97 11.08
N ASP A 751 15.53 54.51 11.19
CA ASP A 751 15.26 55.95 11.33
C ASP A 751 16.00 56.54 12.57
N GLN A 752 15.99 55.83 13.70
CA GLN A 752 16.73 56.21 14.91
C GLN A 752 18.24 56.13 14.74
N HIS A 753 18.75 55.12 14.03
CA HIS A 753 20.18 54.98 13.76
C HIS A 753 20.69 56.10 12.85
N GLU A 754 19.91 56.50 11.83
CA GLU A 754 20.26 57.61 10.96
C GLU A 754 20.20 58.95 11.72
N ALA A 755 19.17 59.20 12.54
CA ALA A 755 19.11 60.38 13.40
C ALA A 755 20.28 60.48 14.40
N ILE A 756 20.73 59.35 14.97
CA ILE A 756 21.94 59.29 15.82
C ILE A 756 23.22 59.56 15.00
N LYS A 757 23.25 59.16 13.73
CA LYS A 757 24.37 59.39 12.80
C LYS A 757 24.44 60.86 12.37
N GLU A 758 23.31 61.50 12.08
CA GLU A 758 23.18 62.95 11.89
C GLU A 758 23.63 63.71 13.15
N GLN A 759 23.13 63.34 14.33
CA GLN A 759 23.51 63.99 15.59
C GLN A 759 25.03 63.88 15.85
N LYS A 760 25.64 62.72 15.56
CA LYS A 760 27.10 62.52 15.66
C LYS A 760 27.88 63.33 14.63
N GLN A 761 27.31 63.57 13.45
CA GLN A 761 27.93 64.41 12.43
C GLN A 761 27.91 65.89 12.85
N CYS A 762 26.75 66.39 13.31
CA CYS A 762 26.66 67.75 13.85
C CYS A 762 27.52 67.95 15.11
N ALA A 763 27.70 66.92 15.95
CA ALA A 763 28.60 66.96 17.09
C ALA A 763 30.06 67.13 16.65
N LYS A 764 30.53 66.38 15.64
CA LYS A 764 31.88 66.55 15.07
C LYS A 764 32.09 67.90 14.41
N GLU A 765 31.08 68.41 13.71
CA GLU A 765 31.13 69.73 13.08
C GLU A 765 31.21 70.84 14.14
N LEU A 766 30.54 70.66 15.28
CA LEU A 766 30.66 71.54 16.45
C LEU A 766 32.02 71.41 17.15
N GLU A 767 32.54 70.20 17.35
CA GLU A 767 33.89 69.95 17.89
C GLU A 767 34.95 70.62 17.01
N GLN A 768 34.88 70.45 15.68
CA GLN A 768 35.79 71.08 14.74
C GLN A 768 35.64 72.62 14.70
N ALA A 769 34.41 73.14 14.86
CA ALA A 769 34.19 74.59 14.98
C ALA A 769 34.79 75.16 16.28
N LEU A 770 34.73 74.42 17.39
CA LEU A 770 35.35 74.79 18.66
C LEU A 770 36.88 74.68 18.62
N GLU A 771 37.43 73.66 17.96
CA GLU A 771 38.87 73.52 17.74
C GLU A 771 39.43 74.67 16.88
N ASN A 772 38.74 75.02 15.78
CA ASN A 772 39.08 76.20 14.97
C ASN A 772 38.99 77.51 15.78
N ALA A 773 38.01 77.64 16.67
CA ALA A 773 37.88 78.82 17.54
C ALA A 773 38.96 78.87 18.63
N ALA A 774 39.41 77.72 19.15
CA ALA A 774 40.52 77.62 20.08
C ALA A 774 41.84 78.01 19.41
N ASN A 775 42.13 77.46 18.22
CA ASN A 775 43.31 77.80 17.43
C ASN A 775 43.37 79.32 17.13
N PHE A 776 42.25 79.91 16.72
CA PHE A 776 42.16 81.37 16.51
C PHE A 776 42.39 82.18 17.79
N ALA A 777 41.92 81.70 18.94
CA ALA A 777 42.18 82.34 20.23
C ALA A 777 43.65 82.23 20.67
N GLU A 778 44.33 81.13 20.33
CA GLU A 778 45.77 80.97 20.53
C GLU A 778 46.57 81.91 19.61
N GLU A 779 46.27 81.96 18.30
CA GLU A 779 46.86 82.93 17.36
C GLU A 779 46.67 84.39 17.83
N GLN A 780 45.47 84.72 18.33
CA GLN A 780 45.19 86.05 18.88
C GLN A 780 46.01 86.31 20.17
N ASN A 781 46.20 85.30 21.02
CA ASN A 781 47.00 85.40 22.24
C ASN A 781 48.50 85.56 21.92
N GLU A 782 49.05 84.83 20.95
CA GLU A 782 50.42 85.02 20.48
C GLU A 782 50.63 86.43 19.91
N CYS A 783 49.70 86.91 19.09
CA CYS A 783 49.72 88.28 18.55
C CYS A 783 49.71 89.33 19.67
N ASN A 784 48.88 89.14 20.70
CA ASN A 784 48.84 90.00 21.89
C ASN A 784 50.16 89.96 22.67
N GLN A 785 50.79 88.79 22.84
CA GLN A 785 52.09 88.67 23.51
C GLN A 785 53.22 89.34 22.71
N GLN A 786 53.21 89.21 21.38
CA GLN A 786 54.14 89.91 20.50
C GLN A 786 53.98 91.44 20.64
N LEU A 787 52.74 91.96 20.63
CA LEU A 787 52.47 93.38 20.86
C LEU A 787 52.91 93.87 22.25
N GLN A 788 52.69 93.07 23.31
CA GLN A 788 53.19 93.38 24.66
C GLN A 788 54.73 93.42 24.71
N SER A 789 55.42 92.51 24.01
CA SER A 789 56.89 92.52 23.95
C SER A 789 57.43 93.76 23.25
N GLN A 790 56.82 94.19 22.14
CA GLN A 790 57.18 95.41 21.42
C GLN A 790 56.94 96.68 22.25
N LEU A 791 55.85 96.72 23.02
CA LEU A 791 55.59 97.80 23.98
C LEU A 791 56.66 97.85 25.08
N ALA A 792 57.06 96.70 25.65
CA ALA A 792 58.11 96.64 26.66
C ALA A 792 59.47 97.10 26.12
N GLU A 793 59.86 96.70 24.91
CA GLU A 793 61.07 97.20 24.24
C GLU A 793 61.00 98.72 24.00
N MET A 794 59.84 99.23 23.58
CA MET A 794 59.62 100.67 23.36
C MET A 794 59.77 101.47 24.66
N GLU A 795 59.18 101.01 25.77
CA GLU A 795 59.35 101.65 27.08
C GLU A 795 60.83 101.64 27.53
N ILE A 796 61.53 100.52 27.35
CA ILE A 796 62.95 100.39 27.70
C ILE A 796 63.80 101.36 26.87
N SER A 797 63.49 101.54 25.59
CA SER A 797 64.13 102.52 24.71
C SER A 797 63.87 103.96 25.18
N GLN A 798 62.60 104.28 25.49
CA GLN A 798 62.18 105.61 25.95
C GLN A 798 62.83 105.98 27.30
N ARG A 799 62.91 105.03 28.26
CA ARG A 799 63.61 105.21 29.54
C ARG A 799 65.10 105.54 29.32
N LYS A 800 65.79 104.75 28.48
CA LYS A 800 67.20 105.00 28.12
C LYS A 800 67.42 106.38 27.50
N GLN A 801 66.51 106.83 26.63
CA GLN A 801 66.59 108.15 26.00
C GLN A 801 66.34 109.29 27.00
N ALA A 802 65.41 109.13 27.94
CA ALA A 802 65.14 110.11 29.00
C ALA A 802 66.32 110.26 29.96
N ASP A 803 66.98 109.16 30.35
CA ASP A 803 68.15 109.22 31.24
C ASP A 803 69.40 109.77 30.56
N LEU A 804 69.56 109.54 29.24
CA LEU A 804 70.58 110.21 28.42
C LEU A 804 70.36 111.74 28.40
N ALA A 805 69.11 112.19 28.23
CA ALA A 805 68.78 113.61 28.23
C ALA A 805 69.10 114.29 29.57
N LYS A 806 68.68 113.71 30.71
CA LYS A 806 69.04 114.19 32.06
C LYS A 806 70.56 114.27 32.26
N THR A 807 71.30 113.29 31.75
CA THR A 807 72.76 113.23 31.88
C THR A 807 73.43 114.40 31.13
N LEU A 808 72.95 114.74 29.93
CA LEU A 808 73.43 115.88 29.16
C LEU A 808 73.07 117.22 29.81
N GLU A 809 71.86 117.35 30.37
CA GLU A 809 71.39 118.54 31.08
C GLU A 809 72.28 118.87 32.29
N VAL A 810 72.60 117.87 33.11
CA VAL A 810 73.52 118.01 34.25
C VAL A 810 74.94 118.41 33.80
N GLN A 811 75.44 117.83 32.70
CA GLN A 811 76.75 118.21 32.14
C GLN A 811 76.78 119.66 31.64
N ASN A 812 75.72 120.11 30.97
CA ASN A 812 75.61 121.49 30.45
C ASN A 812 75.55 122.52 31.58
N ALA A 813 74.78 122.25 32.64
CA ALA A 813 74.74 123.08 33.84
C ALA A 813 76.12 123.17 34.54
N ALA A 814 76.83 122.04 34.64
CA ALA A 814 78.16 121.98 35.23
C ALA A 814 79.23 122.74 34.41
N PHE A 815 79.17 122.68 33.08
CA PHE A 815 80.01 123.50 32.19
C PHE A 815 79.73 124.99 32.37
N SER A 816 78.46 125.38 32.29
CA SER A 816 77.97 126.75 32.44
C SER A 816 78.45 127.42 33.74
N SER A 817 78.33 126.72 34.87
CA SER A 817 78.78 127.21 36.18
C SER A 817 80.30 127.41 36.28
N ARG A 818 81.09 126.58 35.59
CA ARG A 818 82.56 126.72 35.55
C ARG A 818 82.98 127.90 34.68
N PHE A 819 82.35 128.06 33.52
CA PHE A 819 82.70 129.11 32.56
C PHE A 819 82.44 130.52 33.11
N LEU A 820 81.24 130.77 33.67
CA LEU A 820 80.92 132.07 34.30
C LEU A 820 81.87 132.42 35.46
N ARG A 821 82.35 131.41 36.22
CA ARG A 821 83.31 131.62 37.31
C ARG A 821 84.68 132.04 36.79
N LEU A 822 85.14 131.44 35.69
CA LEU A 822 86.41 131.79 35.04
C LEU A 822 86.36 133.24 34.50
N ILE A 823 85.28 133.59 33.81
CA ILE A 823 85.06 134.97 33.30
C ILE A 823 85.14 135.99 34.44
N LYS A 824 84.44 135.75 35.56
CA LYS A 824 84.40 136.71 36.68
C LYS A 824 85.80 136.95 37.29
N GLN A 825 86.69 135.97 37.22
CA GLN A 825 88.09 136.15 37.64
C GLN A 825 88.88 137.01 36.63
N TYR A 826 88.70 136.76 35.32
CA TYR A 826 89.35 137.56 34.26
C TYR A 826 88.86 139.02 34.24
N THR A 827 87.55 139.29 34.29
CA THR A 827 87.04 140.68 34.25
C THR A 827 87.40 141.51 35.49
N THR A 828 87.66 140.84 36.62
CA THR A 828 88.23 141.47 37.83
C THR A 828 89.71 141.77 37.66
N PHE A 829 90.48 140.86 37.04
CA PHE A 829 91.93 141.03 36.80
C PHE A 829 92.25 142.15 35.79
N LEU A 830 91.45 142.31 34.74
CA LEU A 830 91.70 143.30 33.68
C LEU A 830 91.38 144.74 34.10
N ARG A 831 90.49 144.93 35.09
CA ARG A 831 89.93 146.24 35.48
C ARG A 831 90.96 147.31 35.90
N PRO A 832 92.06 146.99 36.61
CA PRO A 832 93.08 147.99 36.95
C PRO A 832 93.88 148.51 35.75
N VAL A 833 93.97 147.73 34.66
CA VAL A 833 94.70 148.13 33.44
C VAL A 833 93.79 148.89 32.47
N ALA A 834 92.52 148.49 32.39
CA ALA A 834 91.49 149.23 31.65
C ALA A 834 91.26 150.66 32.18
N ALA A 835 91.58 150.94 33.45
CA ALA A 835 91.52 152.30 33.99
C ALA A 835 92.44 153.32 33.27
N THR A 836 93.45 152.84 32.50
CA THR A 836 94.38 153.68 31.73
C THR A 836 94.14 153.67 30.21
N ASP A 837 93.28 152.81 29.67
CA ASP A 837 92.93 152.81 28.23
C ASP A 837 91.41 152.70 28.01
N ARG A 838 90.89 153.60 27.18
CA ARG A 838 89.45 153.82 27.03
C ARG A 838 88.76 152.77 26.18
N SER A 839 89.41 152.20 25.16
CA SER A 839 88.73 151.19 24.32
C SER A 839 88.61 149.86 25.05
N LEU A 840 89.68 149.44 25.76
CA LEU A 840 89.66 148.26 26.62
C LEU A 840 88.58 148.38 27.71
N GLN A 841 88.40 149.58 28.29
CA GLN A 841 87.33 149.82 29.26
C GLN A 841 85.93 149.70 28.65
N ASP A 842 85.71 150.22 27.43
CA ASP A 842 84.41 150.11 26.75
C ASP A 842 84.10 148.66 26.32
N HIS A 843 85.09 147.89 25.89
CA HIS A 843 84.95 146.45 25.67
C HIS A 843 84.67 145.68 26.99
N LEU A 844 85.32 146.04 28.10
CA LEU A 844 84.99 145.47 29.41
C LEU A 844 83.57 145.82 29.87
N ASN A 845 83.10 147.04 29.59
CA ASN A 845 81.74 147.48 29.92
C ASN A 845 80.69 146.66 29.15
N LEU A 846 80.90 146.43 27.85
CA LEU A 846 80.05 145.58 27.02
C LEU A 846 80.07 144.11 27.49
N PHE A 847 81.24 143.60 27.87
CA PHE A 847 81.39 142.23 28.35
C PHE A 847 80.76 142.01 29.73
N ASP A 848 80.86 142.98 30.64
CA ASP A 848 80.14 142.97 31.92
C ASP A 848 78.62 143.05 31.73
N ALA A 849 78.12 143.78 30.71
CA ALA A 849 76.69 143.84 30.40
C ALA A 849 76.14 142.46 29.98
N GLU A 850 76.82 141.76 29.06
CA GLU A 850 76.42 140.41 28.67
C GLU A 850 76.62 139.39 29.81
N PHE A 851 77.55 139.66 30.75
CA PHE A 851 77.72 138.86 31.97
C PHE A 851 76.55 139.03 32.95
N GLN A 852 75.96 140.23 33.04
CA GLN A 852 74.72 140.48 33.79
C GLN A 852 73.51 139.86 33.09
N ASN A 853 73.46 139.86 31.75
CA ASN A 853 72.41 139.22 30.96
C ASN A 853 72.41 137.69 31.06
N GLY A 854 73.56 137.09 31.33
CA GLY A 854 73.71 135.64 31.54
C GLY A 854 73.77 134.80 30.25
N ASP A 855 73.91 135.43 29.08
CA ASP A 855 74.04 134.73 27.79
C ASP A 855 75.44 134.11 27.64
N ILE A 856 75.58 132.88 28.10
CA ILE A 856 76.83 132.11 28.06
C ILE A 856 77.37 131.90 26.63
N PRO A 857 76.56 131.55 25.62
CA PRO A 857 76.97 131.57 24.21
C PRO A 857 77.53 132.92 23.75
N ARG A 858 76.91 134.04 24.12
CA ARG A 858 77.37 135.39 23.74
C ARG A 858 78.68 135.75 24.43
N LEU A 859 78.82 135.41 25.70
CA LEU A 859 80.05 135.56 26.48
C LEU A 859 81.21 134.74 25.91
N LEU A 860 80.96 133.49 25.49
CA LEU A 860 81.94 132.66 24.77
C LEU A 860 82.41 133.32 23.47
N GLN A 861 81.50 134.01 22.76
CA GLN A 861 81.78 134.63 21.47
C GLN A 861 82.55 135.95 21.58
N LEU A 862 82.37 136.72 22.67
CA LEU A 862 83.02 138.01 22.88
C LEU A 862 84.38 137.92 23.62
N PHE A 863 84.64 136.84 24.38
CA PHE A 863 85.84 136.70 25.21
C PHE A 863 87.19 136.77 24.45
N PRO A 864 87.32 136.27 23.19
CA PRO A 864 88.57 136.40 22.44
C PRO A 864 88.95 137.86 22.13
N ALA A 865 87.99 138.69 21.72
CA ALA A 865 88.24 140.09 21.38
C ALA A 865 88.72 140.90 22.60
N LEU A 866 88.13 140.63 23.78
CA LEU A 866 88.55 141.23 25.05
C LEU A 866 90.02 140.90 25.41
N LEU A 867 90.51 139.72 25.03
CA LEU A 867 91.89 139.30 25.24
C LEU A 867 92.86 139.95 24.24
N GLU A 868 92.48 140.06 22.95
CA GLU A 868 93.32 140.72 21.93
C GLU A 868 93.54 142.21 22.23
N GLU A 869 92.52 142.91 22.74
CA GLU A 869 92.64 144.33 23.09
C GLU A 869 93.44 144.57 24.38
N TYR A 870 93.38 143.64 25.35
CA TYR A 870 94.27 143.67 26.52
C TYR A 870 95.75 143.47 26.15
N ILE A 871 96.04 142.58 25.20
CA ILE A 871 97.41 142.37 24.69
C ILE A 871 97.92 143.66 24.01
N SER A 872 97.06 144.28 23.20
CA SER A 872 97.40 145.48 22.41
C SER A 872 97.71 146.72 23.27
N THR A 873 97.04 146.87 24.41
CA THR A 873 97.21 148.02 25.33
C THR A 873 98.45 147.93 26.21
N CYS A 874 99.13 146.76 26.27
CA CYS A 874 100.31 146.55 27.10
C CYS A 874 101.65 146.90 26.40
N THR A 875 101.65 147.34 25.13
CA THR A 875 102.88 147.49 24.32
C THR A 875 103.14 148.91 23.84
N SER A 876 103.97 149.67 24.56
CA SER A 876 104.37 151.04 24.20
C SER A 876 105.90 151.24 24.10
N ASN A 877 106.59 150.41 23.31
CA ASN A 877 107.89 150.70 22.69
C ASN A 877 108.24 149.64 21.62
N PRO A 878 109.01 149.97 20.57
CA PRO A 878 109.34 149.04 19.49
C PRO A 878 110.57 148.17 19.80
N ILE A 879 110.53 146.88 19.45
CA ILE A 879 111.70 146.01 19.19
C ILE A 879 111.23 144.70 18.51
N ASP A 880 111.94 144.24 17.49
CA ASP A 880 111.76 142.92 16.88
C ASP A 880 112.26 141.79 17.78
N SER A 881 111.54 140.67 17.88
CA SER A 881 112.14 139.31 17.77
C SER A 881 111.16 138.12 17.96
N ARG A 882 110.99 137.35 16.88
CA ARG A 882 111.47 135.96 16.78
C ARG A 882 111.20 134.98 17.95
N GLY A 883 110.06 134.28 17.89
CA GLY A 883 110.09 132.81 17.75
C GLY A 883 109.48 131.89 18.83
N GLY A 884 108.64 130.94 18.38
CA GLY A 884 108.34 129.68 19.06
C GLY A 884 107.13 129.68 20.03
N ASN A 885 106.67 128.53 20.57
CA ASN A 885 106.86 127.14 20.12
C ASN A 885 105.91 126.17 20.89
N LYS A 886 105.30 125.18 20.21
CA LYS A 886 104.59 124.00 20.80
C LYS A 886 103.33 124.38 21.64
N SER A 887 102.45 123.49 22.13
CA SER A 887 102.28 122.02 22.10
C SER A 887 100.77 121.72 22.19
N SER A 888 100.13 120.93 21.32
CA SER A 888 100.09 119.45 21.30
C SER A 888 99.62 118.76 22.61
N ILE A 889 98.36 118.36 22.66
CA ILE A 889 97.89 117.16 23.39
C ILE A 889 97.00 116.35 22.45
N THR A 890 97.17 115.02 22.46
CA THR A 890 96.45 114.03 21.63
C THR A 890 95.96 112.87 22.50
N SER A 891 95.37 111.84 21.87
CA SER A 891 95.08 110.50 22.43
C SER A 891 93.76 110.37 23.25
N ASN A 892 93.05 109.23 23.24
CA ASN A 892 93.06 108.09 22.30
C ASN A 892 91.82 107.18 22.46
N SER A 893 91.47 106.43 21.39
CA SER A 893 90.67 105.17 21.41
C SER A 893 89.15 105.29 21.77
N THR A 894 88.24 104.37 21.41
CA THR A 894 88.38 103.05 20.74
C THR A 894 87.24 102.72 19.76
N LYS A 895 87.57 101.95 18.72
CA LYS A 895 86.74 101.16 17.77
C LYS A 895 85.26 100.87 18.14
N LYS A 896 84.35 101.09 17.17
CA LYS A 896 83.65 100.02 16.42
C LYS A 896 82.95 100.57 15.16
N LYS A 897 82.69 99.71 14.16
CA LYS A 897 82.07 100.07 12.87
C LYS A 897 80.54 100.10 12.98
N PRO A 898 79.83 101.06 12.34
CA PRO A 898 78.50 100.80 11.78
C PRO A 898 78.65 100.11 10.41
N HIS A 899 77.85 99.08 10.13
CA HIS A 899 77.78 98.50 8.79
C HIS A 899 76.85 99.32 7.88
N ARG A 900 77.30 99.58 6.65
CA ARG A 900 76.44 100.12 5.58
C ARG A 900 75.53 98.99 5.10
N VAL A 901 74.22 99.16 5.19
CA VAL A 901 73.20 98.22 4.69
C VAL A 901 72.29 98.96 3.70
N SER A 902 71.84 98.27 2.66
CA SER A 902 71.03 98.83 1.56
C SER A 902 69.61 99.22 2.01
N PRO A 903 69.01 100.29 1.43
CA PRO A 903 67.59 100.58 1.58
C PRO A 903 66.77 99.83 0.52
N ASP A 904 66.68 98.50 0.63
CA ASP A 904 65.74 97.73 -0.18
C ASP A 904 64.30 97.98 0.32
N LYS A 905 63.44 98.42 -0.59
CA LYS A 905 62.00 98.57 -0.34
C LYS A 905 61.27 97.30 -0.78
N PRO A 906 60.53 96.66 0.13
CA PRO A 906 59.22 96.10 -0.19
C PRO A 906 58.13 97.13 0.13
N GLN A 907 57.16 97.29 -0.76
CA GLN A 907 55.90 97.93 -0.38
C GLN A 907 55.08 96.93 0.43
N ILE A 908 54.91 97.18 1.73
CA ILE A 908 53.86 96.51 2.50
C ILE A 908 52.57 97.25 2.20
N GLU A 909 51.80 96.74 1.23
CA GLU A 909 50.41 97.14 1.08
C GLU A 909 49.63 96.62 2.29
N MET A 910 49.28 97.52 3.21
CA MET A 910 48.29 97.25 4.24
C MET A 910 46.92 97.10 3.56
N ALA A 911 46.61 95.88 3.12
CA ALA A 911 45.31 95.51 2.60
C ALA A 911 44.27 95.65 3.74
N THR A 912 43.60 96.80 3.79
CA THR A 912 42.51 97.09 4.71
C THR A 912 41.24 96.34 4.29
N THR A 913 41.29 95.02 4.40
CA THR A 913 40.11 94.16 4.27
C THR A 913 39.09 94.60 5.31
N LYS A 914 37.97 95.17 4.84
CA LYS A 914 36.95 95.75 5.71
C LYS A 914 36.46 94.70 6.71
N TRP A 915 36.55 95.04 8.00
CA TRP A 915 35.61 94.48 8.98
C TRP A 915 34.19 94.84 8.53
N GLN A 916 33.44 93.82 8.14
CA GLN A 916 32.03 93.94 7.79
C GLN A 916 31.27 92.96 8.70
N PRO A 917 30.46 93.45 9.65
CA PRO A 917 29.75 92.57 10.57
C PRO A 917 28.71 91.75 9.81
N PRO A 918 28.45 90.48 10.20
CA PRO A 918 27.36 89.69 9.65
C PRO A 918 26.01 90.21 10.20
N THR A 919 25.45 91.22 9.54
CA THR A 919 24.06 91.67 9.79
C THR A 919 23.08 90.58 9.36
N PRO A 920 22.18 90.08 10.23
CA PRO A 920 21.44 88.84 9.96
C PRO A 920 20.05 89.06 9.31
N GLU A 921 19.94 88.93 7.99
CA GLU A 921 18.67 88.80 7.24
C GLU A 921 18.87 87.99 5.94
N PRO A 922 17.82 87.39 5.34
CA PRO A 922 16.67 86.74 5.98
C PRO A 922 16.30 85.37 5.35
N PRO A 923 15.76 84.39 6.13
CA PRO A 923 15.17 83.19 5.55
C PRO A 923 13.82 83.51 4.87
N SER A 924 13.78 83.43 3.54
CA SER A 924 12.56 83.72 2.75
C SER A 924 11.49 82.62 2.89
N SER A 925 10.65 82.80 3.91
CA SER A 925 9.23 82.43 3.97
C SER A 925 8.73 81.16 3.26
N LYS A 926 8.41 80.12 4.05
CA LYS A 926 7.10 79.43 3.95
C LYS A 926 6.69 78.67 5.22
N THR A 927 6.40 79.40 6.29
CA THR A 927 5.47 78.95 7.35
C THR A 927 4.05 79.42 7.01
N PRO A 928 3.04 78.58 7.29
CA PRO A 928 2.17 78.85 8.44
C PRO A 928 2.07 77.63 9.38
N SER A 929 1.77 77.75 10.67
CA SER A 929 1.58 78.96 11.50
C SER A 929 1.77 78.64 13.01
N LEU A 930 1.99 79.71 13.79
CA LEU A 930 2.07 79.81 15.26
C LEU A 930 0.96 79.05 16.05
N PRO A 931 1.13 78.74 17.36
CA PRO A 931 1.90 79.56 18.33
C PRO A 931 2.85 78.87 19.32
N ILE A 932 3.77 79.69 19.84
CA ILE A 932 4.55 79.47 21.06
C ILE A 932 3.91 80.26 22.20
N VAL A 933 3.77 79.66 23.38
CA VAL A 933 3.81 80.38 24.68
C VAL A 933 4.63 79.54 25.65
N LEU A 934 5.79 80.05 26.10
CA LEU A 934 6.47 79.50 27.27
C LEU A 934 5.70 79.92 28.53
N ASN A 935 5.67 79.04 29.54
CA ASN A 935 5.75 79.49 30.92
C ASN A 935 6.47 78.46 31.77
N ALA A 936 7.57 78.88 32.41
CA ALA A 936 8.31 78.06 33.35
C ALA A 936 7.74 78.26 34.76
N ALA A 937 7.24 77.20 35.38
CA ALA A 937 6.82 77.22 36.77
C ALA A 937 7.22 75.92 37.49
N VAL A 938 8.06 76.08 38.52
CA VAL A 938 8.54 75.02 39.40
C VAL A 938 7.41 74.17 39.98
N THR A 939 7.58 72.85 40.02
CA THR A 939 6.89 72.03 41.04
C THR A 939 7.77 70.88 41.53
N ARG A 940 7.84 70.70 42.85
CA ARG A 940 8.50 69.55 43.49
C ARG A 940 7.66 68.29 43.35
N ASN A 941 8.34 67.15 43.30
CA ASN A 941 7.93 65.80 43.69
C ASN A 941 6.44 65.58 44.02
N HIS A 942 5.74 64.73 43.24
CA HIS A 942 4.82 63.76 43.82
C HIS A 942 4.73 62.45 43.00
N ARG A 943 5.07 61.36 43.70
CA ARG A 943 4.74 59.92 43.54
C ARG A 943 4.33 59.35 42.16
N TYR A 944 4.98 58.23 41.84
CA TYR A 944 4.47 57.16 40.98
C TYR A 944 2.99 56.82 41.25
N SER A 945 2.13 56.93 40.23
CA SER A 945 0.84 56.24 40.05
C SER A 945 0.25 56.56 38.66
N ILE A 946 -0.52 55.72 37.97
CA ILE A 946 -0.69 54.25 37.95
C ILE A 946 -1.16 53.91 36.50
N PRO A 947 -0.57 52.93 35.81
CA PRO A 947 -1.19 52.34 34.60
C PRO A 947 -1.79 50.94 34.84
N ALA A 948 -1.13 50.13 35.68
CA ALA A 948 -1.37 48.69 35.80
C ALA A 948 -2.82 48.33 36.17
N GLU A 949 -3.44 49.05 37.11
CA GLU A 949 -4.82 48.77 37.55
C GLU A 949 -5.87 48.81 36.41
N LYS A 950 -5.60 49.53 35.31
CA LYS A 950 -6.54 49.55 34.16
C LYS A 950 -6.40 48.33 33.26
N GLU A 951 -5.19 47.85 33.04
CA GLU A 951 -4.94 46.61 32.30
C GLU A 951 -5.34 45.40 33.17
N GLU A 952 -5.06 45.44 34.47
CA GLU A 952 -5.43 44.41 35.43
C GLU A 952 -6.95 44.34 35.66
N ALA A 953 -7.66 45.47 35.69
CA ALA A 953 -9.13 45.47 35.72
C ALA A 953 -9.76 44.94 34.42
N GLN A 954 -9.20 45.27 33.25
CA GLN A 954 -9.68 44.73 31.97
C GLN A 954 -9.37 43.23 31.82
N LEU A 955 -8.21 42.78 32.32
CA LEU A 955 -7.87 41.36 32.38
C LEU A 955 -8.75 40.60 33.38
N ALA A 956 -9.05 41.20 34.53
CA ALA A 956 -10.00 40.66 35.50
C ALA A 956 -11.41 40.53 34.89
N GLU A 957 -11.92 41.57 34.22
CA GLU A 957 -13.22 41.55 33.53
C GLU A 957 -13.29 40.46 32.45
N GLN A 958 -12.22 40.28 31.67
CA GLN A 958 -12.12 39.16 30.70
C GLN A 958 -12.04 37.79 31.39
N LEU A 959 -11.32 37.65 32.50
CA LEU A 959 -11.22 36.40 33.29
C LEU A 959 -12.50 36.09 34.09
N GLU A 960 -13.32 37.10 34.38
CA GLU A 960 -14.67 36.96 34.94
C GLU A 960 -15.63 36.46 33.84
N LEU A 961 -15.58 37.06 32.65
CA LEU A 961 -16.36 36.66 31.47
C LEU A 961 -16.06 35.21 31.05
N ILE A 962 -14.78 34.83 31.02
CA ILE A 962 -14.33 33.45 30.75
C ILE A 962 -14.81 32.50 31.86
N ARG A 963 -14.77 32.90 33.14
CA ARG A 963 -15.34 32.07 34.23
C ARG A 963 -16.84 31.89 34.09
N GLY A 964 -17.58 32.93 33.68
CA GLY A 964 -19.01 32.83 33.38
C GLY A 964 -19.31 31.83 32.26
N ALA A 965 -18.54 31.88 31.17
CA ALA A 965 -18.66 30.91 30.07
C ALA A 965 -18.39 29.47 30.54
N PHE A 966 -17.32 29.24 31.30
CA PHE A 966 -17.02 27.90 31.86
C PHE A 966 -18.03 27.45 32.94
N GLN A 967 -18.67 28.37 33.67
CA GLN A 967 -19.75 28.03 34.60
C GLN A 967 -21.04 27.64 33.87
N SER A 968 -21.40 28.32 32.77
CA SER A 968 -22.51 27.87 31.90
C SER A 968 -22.25 26.46 31.38
N TYR A 969 -21.07 26.24 30.79
CA TYR A 969 -20.67 24.94 30.23
C TYR A 969 -20.61 23.81 31.27
N LYS A 970 -20.39 24.14 32.56
CA LYS A 970 -20.47 23.17 33.66
C LYS A 970 -21.90 22.94 34.16
N GLY A 971 -22.76 23.97 34.11
CA GLY A 971 -24.18 23.85 34.44
C GLY A 971 -24.91 22.92 33.46
N ASP A 972 -24.72 23.13 32.16
CA ASP A 972 -25.35 22.34 31.11
C ASP A 972 -24.97 20.83 31.21
N VAL A 973 -23.72 20.53 31.55
CA VAL A 973 -23.19 19.16 31.75
C VAL A 973 -23.70 18.51 33.05
N GLU A 974 -24.17 19.28 34.04
CA GLU A 974 -24.78 18.74 35.26
C GLU A 974 -26.30 18.52 35.13
N THR A 975 -26.91 18.89 34.00
CA THR A 975 -28.32 18.61 33.66
C THR A 975 -28.56 17.38 32.79
N GLU A 976 -27.52 16.70 32.28
CA GLU A 976 -27.63 15.43 31.53
C GLU A 976 -27.18 14.19 32.36
N ARG A 977 -27.62 14.13 33.62
CA ARG A 977 -27.48 12.97 34.53
C ARG A 977 -28.73 12.76 35.39
#